data_AF-A0A662HVA0-F1
#
_entry.id   AF-A0A662HVA0-F1
#
_cell.length_a   1.000
_cell.length_b   1.000
_cell.length_c   1.000
_cell.angle_alpha   90.00
_cell.angle_beta   90.00
_cell.angle_gamma   90.00
#
_symmetry.space_group_name_H-M   'P 1'
#
loop_
_entity.id
_entity.type
_entity.pdbx_description
1 polymer ?
#
loop_
_entity_poly.entity_id
_entity_poly.type
_entity_poly.pdbx_seq_one_letter_code
_entity_poly.pdbx_strand_id
1 'polypeptide(L)'
;MKRVIFHKLVTPEEALEKLRKHVKMEPIGVEEVSLTEAYGRVLAENVKSPIDVPPFTRSTVDGYAVRSMDVIGARDDNPVKLKLVGKVEAGEEAKIALGPKECVEVSTGAPLPPNADAVVMVEHTRKIGDYVEVFRPLASGENIAQTGSDVMLGEIVAYKGTILTPQTIAAIAAAGISKVKVYRRPKVAIISTGNELKEPGEKLEYGKIYDVNTYSLYASVIEDGGEPEALGILPDNERIIENKISKAIKEYDIILISGGTSAGLGDIVYRVLNKLGKPGVIVHGLNIKPGKPTVIAVINSKPVFGLPGFPVSCLIVYNLIVKPVIRVFAGLKQVKLRTIEAYMALRVFGAKGRRTHVPVALIKRRDKWVAYPLGGDSGSIVRLSRSDGYVVIPENTMYIDEGEKVTVYLFTEKKVGADLVFIGSHCPIAELILEKLMEKYNVKIINVGSMGGLLAIKRNEADIAGIHLYDPETGTYNTPYLKKYNVKNAVLVKGYLREQGIIVAKGNPYNIKCFEDIIDKKVRFINRNKGSGTRLLIDQLLEEIAKNRKTTVEKLVSRIEGFWVEANTHSAIASAIKHGKADVGVGLKYVAEKYGLDFIPLKTEEYDFLINKESLEKEPVKEFIKMMKSRLFRETMKSITGYGITENTGEVQYS
;
A
#
# COMPACT_ATOMS: atom_id res chain seq x y z
N MET A 1 -10.48 43.70 4.10
CA MET A 1 -11.56 42.71 4.38
C MET A 1 -11.15 41.84 5.57
N LYS A 2 -12.04 41.66 6.55
CA LYS A 2 -11.77 40.89 7.79
C LYS A 2 -11.57 39.40 7.47
N ARG A 3 -10.50 38.81 7.99
CA ARG A 3 -10.18 37.38 7.91
C ARG A 3 -11.27 36.58 8.61
N VAL A 4 -12.02 35.74 7.89
CA VAL A 4 -12.99 34.82 8.51
C VAL A 4 -12.20 33.65 9.08
N ILE A 5 -11.85 33.74 10.36
CA ILE A 5 -11.18 32.66 11.10
C ILE A 5 -12.27 31.76 11.67
N PHE A 6 -12.45 30.58 11.10
CA PHE A 6 -13.27 29.54 11.72
C PHE A 6 -12.49 28.97 12.92
N HIS A 7 -12.78 29.45 14.12
CA HIS A 7 -12.08 29.04 15.34
C HIS A 7 -12.44 27.62 15.83
N LYS A 8 -13.51 27.01 15.30
CA LYS A 8 -14.00 25.72 15.77
C LYS A 8 -13.66 24.62 14.76
N LEU A 9 -12.64 23.82 15.10
CA LEU A 9 -12.38 22.54 14.45
C LEU A 9 -13.56 21.61 14.71
N VAL A 10 -13.88 20.76 13.73
CA VAL A 10 -14.93 19.73 13.85
C VAL A 10 -14.35 18.34 13.72
N THR A 11 -14.99 17.35 14.32
CA THR A 11 -14.60 15.95 14.11
C THR A 11 -14.91 15.51 12.68
N PRO A 12 -14.27 14.44 12.16
CA PRO A 12 -14.65 13.88 10.86
C PRO A 12 -16.13 13.49 10.77
N GLU A 13 -16.69 12.99 11.87
CA GLU A 13 -18.10 12.60 11.97
C GLU A 13 -19.02 13.83 11.83
N GLU A 14 -18.76 14.90 12.58
CA GLU A 14 -19.50 16.18 12.48
C GLU A 14 -19.37 16.81 11.08
N ALA A 15 -18.21 16.68 10.45
CA ALA A 15 -17.97 17.17 9.10
C ALA A 15 -18.87 16.46 8.06
N LEU A 16 -18.98 15.14 8.15
CA LEU A 16 -19.87 14.34 7.30
C LEU A 16 -21.35 14.65 7.57
N GLU A 17 -21.74 14.88 8.83
CA GLU A 17 -23.11 15.30 9.17
C GLU A 17 -23.45 16.67 8.58
N LYS A 18 -22.53 17.64 8.63
CA LYS A 18 -22.71 18.94 7.98
C LYS A 18 -22.84 18.82 6.46
N LEU A 19 -22.09 17.91 5.86
CA LEU A 19 -22.18 17.65 4.42
C LEU A 19 -23.54 17.06 4.04
N ARG A 20 -24.04 16.10 4.81
CA ARG A 20 -25.36 15.46 4.63
C ARG A 20 -26.54 16.43 4.62
N LYS A 21 -26.41 17.58 5.30
CA LYS A 21 -27.45 18.63 5.32
C LYS A 21 -27.59 19.36 3.98
N HIS A 22 -26.56 19.32 3.13
CA HIS A 22 -26.51 20.08 1.88
C HIS A 22 -26.38 19.20 0.64
N VAL A 23 -25.96 17.94 0.81
CA VAL A 23 -25.74 16.97 -0.27
C VAL A 23 -26.50 15.69 0.06
N LYS A 24 -27.32 15.22 -0.87
CA LYS A 24 -28.03 13.94 -0.71
C LYS A 24 -27.04 12.79 -0.78
N MET A 25 -26.93 12.03 0.29
CA MET A 25 -26.05 10.86 0.37
C MET A 25 -26.75 9.62 -0.16
N GLU A 26 -26.89 9.54 -1.48
CA GLU A 26 -27.48 8.42 -2.22
C GLU A 26 -26.71 8.16 -3.53
N PRO A 27 -26.92 7.02 -4.22
CA PRO A 27 -26.31 6.79 -5.52
C PRO A 27 -26.70 7.89 -6.52
N ILE A 28 -25.73 8.40 -7.28
CA ILE A 28 -25.89 9.63 -8.08
C ILE A 28 -26.70 9.45 -9.37
N GLY A 29 -27.05 8.23 -9.72
CA GLY A 29 -27.76 7.90 -10.96
C GLY A 29 -27.66 6.43 -11.30
N VAL A 30 -28.43 6.03 -12.32
CA VAL A 30 -28.48 4.68 -12.86
C VAL A 30 -28.16 4.75 -14.35
N GLU A 31 -27.38 3.79 -14.83
CA GLU A 31 -27.10 3.61 -16.26
C GLU A 31 -27.18 2.13 -16.62
N GLU A 32 -27.39 1.84 -17.90
CA GLU A 32 -27.41 0.48 -18.43
C GLU A 32 -26.08 0.18 -19.11
N VAL A 33 -25.45 -0.95 -18.75
CA VAL A 33 -24.16 -1.37 -19.29
C VAL A 33 -24.23 -2.80 -19.80
N SER A 34 -23.35 -3.12 -20.75
CA SER A 34 -23.14 -4.51 -21.19
C SER A 34 -22.55 -5.36 -20.07
N LEU A 35 -22.78 -6.68 -20.09
CA LEU A 35 -22.15 -7.59 -19.11
C LEU A 35 -20.62 -7.51 -19.10
N THR A 36 -19.99 -7.20 -20.23
CA THR A 36 -18.53 -7.03 -20.36
C THR A 36 -18.01 -5.77 -19.63
N GLU A 37 -18.84 -4.76 -19.43
CA GLU A 37 -18.51 -3.52 -18.70
C GLU A 37 -19.03 -3.53 -17.26
N ALA A 38 -19.74 -4.60 -16.88
CA ALA A 38 -20.46 -4.68 -15.61
C ALA A 38 -19.57 -5.12 -14.43
N TYR A 39 -18.37 -5.64 -14.68
CA TYR A 39 -17.47 -6.11 -13.62
C TYR A 39 -17.15 -5.00 -12.59
N GLY A 40 -17.35 -5.32 -11.31
CA GLY A 40 -17.14 -4.40 -10.19
C GLY A 40 -18.16 -3.26 -10.11
N ARG A 41 -19.19 -3.24 -10.96
CA ARG A 41 -20.32 -2.30 -10.85
C ARG A 41 -21.33 -2.80 -9.82
N VAL A 42 -22.21 -1.91 -9.36
CA VAL A 42 -23.25 -2.24 -8.38
C VAL A 42 -24.62 -2.21 -9.05
N LEU A 43 -25.39 -3.29 -8.92
CA LEU A 43 -26.75 -3.36 -9.48
C LEU A 43 -27.69 -2.32 -8.89
N ALA A 44 -28.43 -1.62 -9.75
CA ALA A 44 -29.40 -0.61 -9.36
C ALA A 44 -30.81 -1.17 -9.11
N GLU A 45 -31.10 -2.37 -9.61
CA GLU A 45 -32.37 -3.09 -9.46
C GLU A 45 -32.14 -4.60 -9.32
N ASN A 46 -33.17 -5.33 -8.88
CA ASN A 46 -33.12 -6.79 -8.87
C ASN A 46 -33.16 -7.31 -10.31
N VAL A 47 -32.30 -8.26 -10.63
CA VAL A 47 -32.30 -8.94 -11.92
C VAL A 47 -33.12 -10.22 -11.78
N LYS A 48 -34.25 -10.28 -12.47
CA LYS A 48 -35.11 -11.47 -12.52
C LYS A 48 -34.82 -12.28 -13.78
N SER A 49 -34.83 -13.60 -13.68
CA SER A 49 -34.66 -14.46 -14.84
C SER A 49 -35.91 -14.42 -15.73
N PRO A 50 -35.78 -14.14 -17.04
CA PRO A 50 -36.90 -14.22 -17.98
C PRO A 50 -37.19 -15.66 -18.44
N ILE A 51 -36.31 -16.61 -18.10
CA ILE A 51 -36.37 -18.01 -18.51
C ILE A 51 -36.07 -18.93 -17.32
N ASP A 52 -36.42 -20.21 -17.46
CA ASP A 52 -35.86 -21.25 -16.62
C ASP A 52 -34.40 -21.54 -17.00
N VAL A 53 -33.57 -21.86 -16.01
CA VAL A 53 -32.18 -22.30 -16.20
C VAL A 53 -32.00 -23.66 -15.51
N PRO A 54 -31.71 -24.75 -16.25
CA PRO A 54 -31.79 -24.84 -17.71
C PRO A 54 -33.24 -24.66 -18.22
N PRO A 55 -33.45 -24.24 -19.50
CA PRO A 55 -34.77 -23.98 -20.06
C PRO A 55 -35.57 -25.23 -20.44
N PHE A 56 -34.94 -26.40 -20.33
CA PHE A 56 -35.55 -27.71 -20.53
C PHE A 56 -34.80 -28.74 -19.69
N THR A 57 -35.45 -29.87 -19.40
CA THR A 57 -34.80 -30.99 -18.71
C THR A 57 -33.77 -31.62 -19.63
N ARG A 58 -32.51 -31.70 -19.18
CA ARG A 58 -31.37 -32.14 -19.98
C ARG A 58 -30.57 -33.24 -19.32
N SER A 59 -29.86 -34.03 -20.11
CA SER A 59 -28.93 -35.03 -19.58
C SER A 59 -27.73 -34.37 -18.90
N THR A 60 -27.25 -34.92 -17.78
CA THR A 60 -25.99 -34.51 -17.14
C THR A 60 -24.81 -35.40 -17.52
N VAL A 61 -25.05 -36.46 -18.30
CA VAL A 61 -24.05 -37.44 -18.73
C VAL A 61 -24.27 -37.84 -20.19
N ASP A 62 -23.26 -38.42 -20.82
CA ASP A 62 -23.46 -39.14 -22.07
C ASP A 62 -24.07 -40.52 -21.75
N GLY A 63 -25.06 -40.94 -22.50
CA GLY A 63 -25.78 -42.16 -22.14
C GLY A 63 -27.04 -42.46 -22.94
N TYR A 64 -27.94 -43.20 -22.31
CA TYR A 64 -29.22 -43.59 -22.87
C TYR A 64 -30.36 -43.09 -21.98
N ALA A 65 -31.20 -42.22 -22.52
CA ALA A 65 -32.43 -41.80 -21.88
C ALA A 65 -33.42 -42.97 -21.84
N VAL A 66 -33.96 -43.24 -20.66
CA VAL A 66 -34.81 -44.39 -20.38
C VAL A 66 -36.02 -43.98 -19.54
N ARG A 67 -37.00 -44.88 -19.49
CA ARG A 67 -38.01 -44.90 -18.44
C ARG A 67 -37.44 -45.71 -17.28
N SER A 68 -37.23 -45.09 -16.12
CA SER A 68 -36.65 -45.70 -14.92
C SER A 68 -37.37 -47.00 -14.53
N MET A 69 -38.70 -47.04 -14.72
CA MET A 69 -39.53 -48.21 -14.47
C MET A 69 -39.16 -49.43 -15.33
N ASP A 70 -38.66 -49.22 -16.55
CA ASP A 70 -38.26 -50.31 -17.44
C ASP A 70 -36.93 -50.96 -17.02
N VAL A 71 -36.11 -50.28 -16.19
CA VAL A 71 -34.79 -50.73 -15.76
C VAL A 71 -34.68 -51.13 -14.29
N ILE A 72 -35.77 -51.14 -13.51
CA ILE A 72 -35.78 -51.48 -12.06
C ILE A 72 -35.10 -52.83 -11.76
N GLY A 73 -35.23 -53.80 -12.68
CA GLY A 73 -34.68 -55.16 -12.52
C GLY A 73 -33.27 -55.38 -13.05
N ALA A 74 -32.63 -54.37 -13.62
CA ALA A 74 -31.30 -54.48 -14.23
C ALA A 74 -30.23 -54.83 -13.18
N ARG A 75 -29.39 -55.80 -13.49
CA ARG A 75 -28.21 -56.21 -12.70
C ARG A 75 -27.09 -56.65 -13.63
N ASP A 76 -25.84 -56.69 -13.14
CA ASP A 76 -24.68 -57.13 -13.93
C ASP A 76 -24.87 -58.54 -14.51
N ASP A 77 -25.47 -59.45 -13.74
CA ASP A 77 -25.75 -60.83 -14.09
C ASP A 77 -27.11 -61.03 -14.79
N ASN A 78 -27.95 -59.99 -14.84
CA ASN A 78 -29.27 -60.00 -15.48
C ASN A 78 -29.59 -58.61 -16.08
N PRO A 79 -28.96 -58.23 -17.20
CA PRO A 79 -29.18 -56.93 -17.81
C PRO A 79 -30.57 -56.81 -18.43
N VAL A 80 -31.14 -55.61 -18.35
CA VAL A 80 -32.38 -55.28 -19.08
C VAL A 80 -32.02 -54.88 -20.50
N LYS A 81 -32.75 -55.42 -21.48
CA LYS A 81 -32.61 -55.05 -22.90
C LYS A 81 -33.66 -54.01 -23.28
N LEU A 82 -33.21 -52.88 -23.80
CA LEU A 82 -34.04 -51.80 -24.33
C LEU A 82 -33.78 -51.64 -25.84
N LYS A 83 -34.82 -51.35 -26.62
CA LYS A 83 -34.67 -51.06 -28.06
C LYS A 83 -34.18 -49.63 -28.25
N LEU A 84 -33.11 -49.43 -29.02
CA LEU A 84 -32.63 -48.10 -29.37
C LEU A 84 -33.48 -47.53 -30.52
N VAL A 85 -34.22 -46.46 -30.25
CA VAL A 85 -35.18 -45.89 -31.22
C VAL A 85 -34.74 -44.57 -31.82
N GLY A 86 -33.58 -44.03 -31.40
CA GLY A 86 -32.98 -42.85 -32.00
C GLY A 86 -31.87 -42.26 -31.14
N LYS A 87 -31.46 -41.04 -31.49
CA LYS A 87 -30.49 -40.23 -30.76
C LYS A 87 -30.92 -38.77 -30.68
N VAL A 88 -30.47 -38.06 -29.64
CA VAL A 88 -30.64 -36.60 -29.48
C VAL A 88 -29.30 -36.01 -29.04
N GLU A 89 -28.77 -35.08 -29.84
CA GLU A 89 -27.52 -34.39 -29.53
C GLU A 89 -27.76 -33.02 -28.86
N ALA A 90 -26.74 -32.47 -28.22
CA ALA A 90 -26.80 -31.15 -27.62
C ALA A 90 -27.06 -30.08 -28.69
N GLY A 91 -28.15 -29.32 -28.51
CA GLY A 91 -28.60 -28.31 -29.48
C GLY A 91 -29.73 -28.78 -30.42
N GLU A 92 -30.13 -30.05 -30.36
CA GLU A 92 -31.27 -30.59 -31.12
C GLU A 92 -32.57 -30.61 -30.30
N GLU A 93 -33.71 -30.69 -30.99
CA GLU A 93 -35.01 -30.93 -30.36
C GLU A 93 -35.26 -32.44 -30.18
N ALA A 94 -35.75 -32.86 -29.00
CA ALA A 94 -36.09 -34.24 -28.74
C ALA A 94 -37.49 -34.60 -29.29
N LYS A 95 -37.57 -34.97 -30.57
CA LYS A 95 -38.84 -35.29 -31.27
C LYS A 95 -39.35 -36.72 -31.08
N ILE A 96 -38.51 -37.61 -30.54
CA ILE A 96 -38.81 -39.04 -30.39
C ILE A 96 -39.34 -39.28 -28.98
N ALA A 97 -40.58 -39.74 -28.83
CA ALA A 97 -41.15 -40.12 -27.54
C ALA A 97 -40.82 -41.59 -27.22
N LEU A 98 -40.41 -41.88 -25.99
CA LEU A 98 -40.08 -43.24 -25.55
C LEU A 98 -41.34 -44.06 -25.26
N GLY A 99 -41.45 -45.22 -25.89
CA GLY A 99 -42.37 -46.30 -25.51
C GLY A 99 -41.83 -47.19 -24.38
N PRO A 100 -42.60 -48.19 -23.92
CA PRO A 100 -42.11 -49.20 -22.98
C PRO A 100 -40.96 -50.01 -23.57
N LYS A 101 -39.90 -50.22 -22.78
CA LYS A 101 -38.68 -50.95 -23.15
C LYS A 101 -37.92 -50.37 -24.33
N GLU A 102 -38.02 -49.05 -24.52
CA GLU A 102 -37.24 -48.30 -25.52
C GLU A 102 -36.22 -47.39 -24.82
N CYS A 103 -35.18 -46.99 -25.55
CA CYS A 103 -34.19 -46.02 -25.11
C CYS A 103 -33.77 -45.12 -26.29
N VAL A 104 -33.27 -43.93 -25.97
CA VAL A 104 -32.72 -42.97 -26.94
C VAL A 104 -31.32 -42.59 -26.48
N GLU A 105 -30.35 -42.63 -27.38
CA GLU A 105 -28.98 -42.21 -27.10
C GLU A 105 -28.93 -40.68 -26.94
N VAL A 106 -28.40 -40.18 -25.83
CA VAL A 106 -28.35 -38.75 -25.51
C VAL A 106 -26.93 -38.33 -25.13
N SER A 107 -26.48 -37.19 -25.63
CA SER A 107 -25.25 -36.56 -25.16
C SER A 107 -25.52 -35.68 -23.94
N THR A 108 -24.46 -35.36 -23.19
CA THR A 108 -24.48 -34.42 -22.08
C THR A 108 -25.03 -33.08 -22.55
N GLY A 109 -26.02 -32.54 -21.84
CA GLY A 109 -26.69 -31.29 -22.17
C GLY A 109 -27.82 -31.39 -23.20
N ALA A 110 -28.03 -32.55 -23.84
CA ALA A 110 -29.15 -32.76 -24.76
C ALA A 110 -30.51 -32.77 -24.01
N PRO A 111 -31.60 -32.25 -24.62
CA PRO A 111 -32.93 -32.35 -24.03
C PRO A 111 -33.37 -33.80 -23.86
N LEU A 112 -34.09 -34.09 -22.77
CA LEU A 112 -34.68 -35.40 -22.58
C LEU A 112 -35.88 -35.63 -23.52
N PRO A 113 -35.98 -36.80 -24.17
CA PRO A 113 -37.15 -37.16 -24.96
C PRO A 113 -38.40 -37.32 -24.10
N PRO A 114 -39.61 -37.08 -24.65
CA PRO A 114 -40.84 -37.35 -23.93
C PRO A 114 -40.88 -38.77 -23.35
N ASN A 115 -41.43 -38.89 -22.14
CA ASN A 115 -41.47 -40.08 -21.29
C ASN A 115 -40.13 -40.55 -20.68
N ALA A 116 -38.97 -39.98 -21.02
CA ALA A 116 -37.74 -40.23 -20.26
C ALA A 116 -37.80 -39.55 -18.89
N ASP A 117 -37.31 -40.24 -17.86
CA ASP A 117 -37.18 -39.69 -16.50
C ASP A 117 -35.78 -39.92 -15.89
N ALA A 118 -34.89 -40.65 -16.58
CA ALA A 118 -33.51 -40.91 -16.15
C ALA A 118 -32.59 -41.15 -17.36
N VAL A 119 -31.27 -41.00 -17.15
CA VAL A 119 -30.26 -41.31 -18.17
C VAL A 119 -29.23 -42.30 -17.62
N VAL A 120 -29.09 -43.46 -18.27
CA VAL A 120 -28.06 -44.44 -17.94
C VAL A 120 -26.74 -44.03 -18.59
N MET A 121 -25.69 -43.85 -17.78
CA MET A 121 -24.33 -43.60 -18.27
C MET A 121 -23.86 -44.69 -19.25
N VAL A 122 -23.14 -44.31 -20.31
CA VAL A 122 -22.64 -45.28 -21.33
C VAL A 122 -21.86 -46.42 -20.69
N GLU A 123 -21.09 -46.15 -19.63
CA GLU A 123 -20.28 -47.11 -18.88
C GLU A 123 -21.11 -48.23 -18.21
N HIS A 124 -22.40 -48.00 -17.98
CA HIS A 124 -23.34 -48.98 -17.42
C HIS A 124 -24.22 -49.63 -18.49
N THR A 125 -23.80 -49.55 -19.75
CA THR A 125 -24.54 -50.11 -20.88
C THR A 125 -23.66 -50.87 -21.87
N ARG A 126 -24.29 -51.71 -22.68
CA ARG A 126 -23.65 -52.39 -23.82
C ARG A 126 -24.60 -52.39 -25.01
N LYS A 127 -24.21 -51.73 -26.10
CA LYS A 127 -24.97 -51.69 -27.35
C LYS A 127 -24.75 -52.96 -28.17
N ILE A 128 -25.83 -53.62 -28.58
CA ILE A 128 -25.84 -54.84 -29.39
C ILE A 128 -26.89 -54.66 -30.49
N GLY A 129 -26.44 -54.33 -31.71
CA GLY A 129 -27.34 -54.02 -32.83
C GLY A 129 -28.26 -52.85 -32.49
N ASP A 130 -29.58 -53.06 -32.64
CA ASP A 130 -30.63 -52.08 -32.33
C ASP A 130 -31.08 -52.12 -30.85
N TYR A 131 -30.32 -52.77 -29.96
CA TYR A 131 -30.63 -52.90 -28.55
C TYR A 131 -29.49 -52.39 -27.67
N VAL A 132 -29.84 -51.95 -26.46
CA VAL A 132 -28.93 -51.55 -25.40
C VAL A 132 -29.22 -52.38 -24.16
N GLU A 133 -28.21 -53.09 -23.69
CA GLU A 133 -28.23 -53.77 -22.41
C GLU A 133 -27.86 -52.79 -21.30
N VAL A 134 -28.71 -52.69 -20.29
CA VAL A 134 -28.51 -51.87 -19.09
C VAL A 134 -28.20 -52.79 -17.91
N PHE A 135 -27.06 -52.56 -17.24
CA PHE A 135 -26.55 -53.43 -16.19
C PHE A 135 -26.90 -52.97 -14.77
N ARG A 136 -27.48 -51.77 -14.62
CA ARG A 136 -27.78 -51.17 -13.32
C ARG A 136 -29.17 -50.52 -13.33
N PRO A 137 -29.95 -50.61 -12.24
CA PRO A 137 -31.22 -49.91 -12.15
C PRO A 137 -30.99 -48.42 -11.85
N LEU A 138 -31.90 -47.57 -12.31
CA LEU A 138 -31.87 -46.12 -12.05
C LEU A 138 -33.15 -45.68 -11.33
N ALA A 139 -33.01 -44.67 -10.48
CA ALA A 139 -34.16 -43.95 -9.93
C ALA A 139 -34.66 -42.88 -10.93
N SER A 140 -35.95 -42.55 -10.86
CA SER A 140 -36.49 -41.38 -11.55
C SER A 140 -35.74 -40.12 -11.09
N GLY A 141 -35.29 -39.30 -12.03
CA GLY A 141 -34.50 -38.10 -11.78
C GLY A 141 -32.98 -38.31 -11.76
N GLU A 142 -32.49 -39.54 -11.95
CA GLU A 142 -31.05 -39.81 -11.96
C GLU A 142 -30.39 -39.35 -13.27
N ASN A 143 -29.25 -38.66 -13.14
CA ASN A 143 -28.45 -38.11 -14.23
C ASN A 143 -29.17 -37.10 -15.15
N ILE A 144 -30.14 -36.36 -14.61
CA ILE A 144 -30.83 -35.28 -15.32
C ILE A 144 -30.74 -33.97 -14.53
N ALA A 145 -30.70 -32.85 -15.25
CA ALA A 145 -30.92 -31.52 -14.69
C ALA A 145 -32.30 -31.07 -15.12
N GLN A 146 -33.24 -30.94 -14.17
CA GLN A 146 -34.61 -30.54 -14.46
C GLN A 146 -34.69 -29.10 -14.95
N THR A 147 -35.72 -28.80 -15.75
CA THR A 147 -36.03 -27.43 -16.16
C THR A 147 -36.14 -26.52 -14.92
N GLY A 148 -35.42 -25.41 -14.92
CA GLY A 148 -35.44 -24.43 -13.83
C GLY A 148 -34.77 -24.88 -12.53
N SER A 149 -34.02 -25.99 -12.52
CA SER A 149 -33.38 -26.51 -11.30
C SER A 149 -32.26 -25.62 -10.74
N ASP A 150 -31.70 -24.73 -11.56
CA ASP A 150 -30.72 -23.72 -11.13
C ASP A 150 -31.43 -22.39 -10.81
N VAL A 151 -32.27 -21.91 -11.74
CA VAL A 151 -33.07 -20.70 -11.58
C VAL A 151 -34.43 -20.87 -12.25
N MET A 152 -35.51 -20.57 -11.53
CA MET A 152 -36.86 -20.58 -12.10
C MET A 152 -37.19 -19.28 -12.85
N LEU A 153 -38.08 -19.36 -13.82
CA LEU A 153 -38.66 -18.17 -14.46
C LEU A 153 -39.23 -17.21 -13.41
N GLY A 154 -38.80 -15.95 -13.48
CA GLY A 154 -39.22 -14.87 -12.59
C GLY A 154 -38.44 -14.80 -11.27
N GLU A 155 -37.61 -15.78 -10.96
CA GLU A 155 -36.73 -15.80 -9.79
C GLU A 155 -35.64 -14.72 -9.89
N ILE A 156 -35.22 -14.18 -8.74
CA ILE A 156 -34.17 -13.15 -8.68
C ILE A 156 -32.80 -13.83 -8.75
N VAL A 157 -32.08 -13.61 -9.85
CA VAL A 157 -30.71 -14.08 -10.07
C VAL A 157 -29.71 -13.25 -9.26
N ALA A 158 -29.96 -11.94 -9.15
CA ALA A 158 -29.10 -11.03 -8.41
C ALA A 158 -29.90 -9.88 -7.80
N TYR A 159 -29.69 -9.62 -6.51
CA TYR A 159 -30.38 -8.56 -5.79
C TYR A 159 -29.75 -7.18 -6.06
N LYS A 160 -30.59 -6.14 -6.04
CA LYS A 160 -30.18 -4.73 -6.02
C LYS A 160 -29.10 -4.49 -4.96
N GLY A 161 -28.07 -3.72 -5.32
CA GLY A 161 -26.95 -3.41 -4.42
C GLY A 161 -25.84 -4.47 -4.40
N THR A 162 -25.97 -5.54 -5.19
CA THR A 162 -24.92 -6.54 -5.37
C THR A 162 -23.78 -5.98 -6.24
N ILE A 163 -22.54 -6.21 -5.82
CA ILE A 163 -21.36 -5.94 -6.64
C ILE A 163 -21.22 -7.09 -7.64
N LEU A 164 -21.16 -6.77 -8.92
CA LEU A 164 -21.08 -7.76 -9.99
C LEU A 164 -19.69 -8.39 -10.07
N THR A 165 -19.60 -9.65 -9.64
CA THR A 165 -18.41 -10.50 -9.73
C THR A 165 -18.47 -11.38 -10.99
N PRO A 166 -17.42 -12.15 -11.35
CA PRO A 166 -17.46 -13.05 -12.50
C PRO A 166 -18.59 -14.06 -12.39
N GLN A 167 -18.86 -14.58 -11.18
CA GLN A 167 -19.94 -15.54 -10.92
C GLN A 167 -21.32 -14.91 -11.13
N THR A 168 -21.56 -13.71 -10.59
CA THR A 168 -22.86 -13.03 -10.74
C THR A 168 -23.12 -12.66 -12.20
N ILE A 169 -22.09 -12.20 -12.93
CA ILE A 169 -22.20 -11.90 -14.35
C ILE A 169 -22.54 -13.16 -15.16
N ALA A 170 -21.88 -14.29 -14.87
CA ALA A 170 -22.16 -15.56 -15.53
C ALA A 170 -23.59 -16.05 -15.27
N ALA A 171 -24.09 -15.92 -14.03
CA ALA A 171 -25.47 -16.28 -13.70
C ALA A 171 -26.50 -15.42 -14.47
N ILE A 172 -26.26 -14.11 -14.57
CA ILE A 172 -27.10 -13.19 -15.35
C ILE A 172 -27.04 -13.54 -16.85
N ALA A 173 -25.86 -13.89 -17.37
CA ALA A 173 -25.71 -14.35 -18.74
C ALA A 173 -26.43 -15.67 -19.01
N ALA A 174 -26.41 -16.62 -18.06
CA ALA A 174 -27.12 -17.90 -18.16
C ALA A 174 -28.64 -17.71 -18.23
N ALA A 175 -29.16 -16.65 -17.60
CA ALA A 175 -30.55 -16.21 -17.73
C ALA A 175 -30.87 -15.49 -19.06
N GLY A 176 -29.91 -15.41 -20.00
CA GLY A 176 -30.09 -14.80 -21.31
C GLY A 176 -30.02 -13.26 -21.33
N ILE A 177 -29.57 -12.63 -20.24
CA ILE A 177 -29.55 -11.17 -20.11
C ILE A 177 -28.18 -10.64 -20.55
N SER A 178 -28.16 -9.70 -21.50
CA SER A 178 -26.92 -9.12 -22.07
C SER A 178 -26.53 -7.75 -21.50
N LYS A 179 -27.47 -7.07 -20.84
CA LYS A 179 -27.28 -5.75 -20.24
C LYS A 179 -27.97 -5.66 -18.88
N VAL A 180 -27.41 -4.85 -17.99
CA VAL A 180 -27.93 -4.66 -16.63
C VAL A 180 -27.90 -3.20 -16.24
N LYS A 181 -28.88 -2.79 -15.44
CA LYS A 181 -28.89 -1.46 -14.83
C LYS A 181 -28.02 -1.44 -13.58
N VAL A 182 -27.03 -0.56 -13.58
CA VAL A 182 -26.06 -0.36 -12.49
C VAL A 182 -26.07 1.08 -12.02
N TYR A 183 -25.62 1.32 -10.79
CA TYR A 183 -25.38 2.69 -10.36
C TYR A 183 -24.22 3.30 -11.13
N ARG A 184 -24.39 4.55 -11.56
CA ARG A 184 -23.37 5.33 -12.26
C ARG A 184 -22.17 5.58 -11.34
N ARG A 185 -20.96 5.51 -11.88
CA ARG A 185 -19.75 5.89 -11.13
C ARG A 185 -19.68 7.42 -10.99
N PRO A 186 -19.38 7.97 -9.80
CA PRO A 186 -19.15 9.41 -9.65
C PRO A 186 -17.92 9.86 -10.41
N LYS A 187 -18.07 10.89 -11.23
CA LYS A 187 -16.94 11.58 -11.88
C LYS A 187 -16.27 12.49 -10.88
N VAL A 188 -14.97 12.32 -10.68
CA VAL A 188 -14.18 13.03 -9.65
C VAL A 188 -13.02 13.79 -10.30
N ALA A 189 -13.10 15.11 -10.29
CA ALA A 189 -11.97 15.95 -10.72
C ALA A 189 -10.91 16.04 -9.63
N ILE A 190 -9.64 15.91 -10.00
CA ILE A 190 -8.48 16.05 -9.11
C ILE A 190 -7.62 17.20 -9.62
N ILE A 191 -7.41 18.19 -8.75
CA ILE A 191 -6.60 19.38 -9.03
C ILE A 191 -5.51 19.47 -7.96
N SER A 192 -4.27 19.69 -8.37
CA SER A 192 -3.19 20.04 -7.45
C SER A 192 -2.86 21.52 -7.56
N THR A 193 -2.52 22.16 -6.45
CA THR A 193 -2.07 23.57 -6.41
C THR A 193 -0.76 23.67 -5.66
N GLY A 194 0.20 24.36 -6.24
CA GLY A 194 1.46 24.65 -5.58
C GLY A 194 2.54 25.04 -6.59
N ASN A 195 3.16 26.19 -6.38
CA ASN A 195 4.24 26.66 -7.25
C ASN A 195 5.50 25.78 -7.15
N GLU A 196 5.64 24.97 -6.13
CA GLU A 196 6.70 23.98 -5.94
C GLU A 196 6.51 22.71 -6.78
N LEU A 197 5.31 22.45 -7.27
CA LEU A 197 4.94 21.16 -7.86
C LEU A 197 5.40 21.02 -9.32
N LYS A 198 5.76 19.80 -9.68
CA LYS A 198 6.15 19.34 -11.01
C LYS A 198 5.54 17.98 -11.31
N GLU A 199 5.32 17.66 -12.59
CA GLU A 199 4.81 16.34 -12.96
C GLU A 199 5.94 15.29 -12.90
N PRO A 200 5.68 14.08 -12.38
CA PRO A 200 6.61 12.96 -12.49
C PRO A 200 7.08 12.72 -13.93
N GLY A 201 8.39 12.57 -14.13
CA GLY A 201 9.01 12.41 -15.44
C GLY A 201 9.70 13.68 -15.96
N GLU A 202 9.30 14.86 -15.47
CA GLU A 202 10.02 16.10 -15.75
C GLU A 202 11.33 16.18 -14.96
N LYS A 203 12.30 16.96 -15.43
CA LYS A 203 13.53 17.23 -14.68
C LYS A 203 13.21 18.10 -13.45
N LEU A 204 13.60 17.64 -12.27
CA LEU A 204 13.40 18.39 -11.04
C LEU A 204 14.46 19.48 -10.85
N GLU A 205 14.01 20.72 -10.71
CA GLU A 205 14.83 21.88 -10.35
C GLU A 205 14.93 22.05 -8.84
N TYR A 206 15.94 22.78 -8.37
CA TYR A 206 16.07 23.10 -6.95
C TYR A 206 14.86 23.90 -6.45
N GLY A 207 14.28 23.49 -5.33
CA GLY A 207 13.06 24.09 -4.78
C GLY A 207 11.75 23.56 -5.37
N LYS A 208 11.81 22.63 -6.33
CA LYS A 208 10.63 21.89 -6.83
C LYS A 208 10.54 20.50 -6.21
N ILE A 209 9.32 19.98 -6.15
CA ILE A 209 9.00 18.59 -5.78
C ILE A 209 7.97 18.02 -6.75
N TYR A 210 7.87 16.71 -6.88
CA TYR A 210 6.85 16.09 -7.72
C TYR A 210 5.47 16.10 -7.04
N ASP A 211 4.42 16.26 -7.84
CA ASP A 211 3.06 16.00 -7.39
C ASP A 211 2.86 14.49 -7.17
N VAL A 212 2.58 14.13 -5.93
CA VAL A 212 2.29 12.75 -5.52
C VAL A 212 0.83 12.55 -5.13
N ASN A 213 0.11 13.63 -4.78
CA ASN A 213 -1.24 13.54 -4.27
C ASN A 213 -2.24 13.28 -5.38
N THR A 214 -2.02 13.84 -6.58
CA THR A 214 -2.87 13.51 -7.73
C THR A 214 -2.93 12.00 -7.94
N TYR A 215 -1.77 11.34 -7.93
CA TYR A 215 -1.67 9.91 -8.20
C TYR A 215 -2.24 9.04 -7.08
N SER A 216 -2.01 9.41 -5.82
CA SER A 216 -2.62 8.67 -4.70
C SER A 216 -4.14 8.81 -4.69
N LEU A 217 -4.67 10.02 -4.91
CA LEU A 217 -6.10 10.27 -5.00
C LEU A 217 -6.73 9.57 -6.21
N TYR A 218 -6.07 9.59 -7.36
CA TYR A 218 -6.56 8.93 -8.58
C TYR A 218 -6.77 7.43 -8.33
N ALA A 219 -5.77 6.75 -7.76
CA ALA A 219 -5.87 5.34 -7.42
C ALA A 219 -6.96 5.08 -6.37
N SER A 220 -7.05 5.90 -5.31
CA SER A 220 -8.05 5.71 -4.26
C SER A 220 -9.48 5.94 -4.76
N VAL A 221 -9.71 6.88 -5.69
CA VAL A 221 -11.04 7.11 -6.29
C VAL A 221 -11.50 5.88 -7.07
N ILE A 222 -10.61 5.26 -7.87
CA ILE A 222 -10.92 4.01 -8.60
C ILE A 222 -11.29 2.90 -7.63
N GLU A 223 -10.48 2.71 -6.58
CA GLU A 223 -10.70 1.69 -5.55
C GLU A 223 -12.07 1.85 -4.85
N ASP A 224 -12.52 3.09 -4.66
CA ASP A 224 -13.79 3.41 -4.01
C ASP A 224 -14.98 3.51 -4.97
N GLY A 225 -14.79 3.19 -6.26
CA GLY A 225 -15.85 3.06 -7.27
C GLY A 225 -16.16 4.33 -8.06
N GLY A 226 -15.30 5.36 -8.00
CA GLY A 226 -15.40 6.57 -8.81
C GLY A 226 -14.61 6.50 -10.13
N GLU A 227 -14.80 7.53 -10.95
CA GLU A 227 -14.11 7.77 -12.21
C GLU A 227 -13.27 9.05 -12.06
N PRO A 228 -11.96 8.95 -11.78
CA PRO A 228 -11.14 10.12 -11.57
C PRO A 228 -10.68 10.77 -12.89
N GLU A 229 -10.50 12.08 -12.87
CA GLU A 229 -9.79 12.81 -13.91
C GLU A 229 -8.81 13.81 -13.30
N ALA A 230 -7.55 13.71 -13.72
CA ALA A 230 -6.50 14.63 -13.28
C ALA A 230 -6.52 15.90 -14.16
N LEU A 231 -6.89 17.02 -13.56
CA LEU A 231 -7.03 18.31 -14.24
C LEU A 231 -5.76 19.16 -14.26
N GLY A 232 -4.65 18.60 -13.74
CA GLY A 232 -3.31 19.17 -13.75
C GLY A 232 -2.94 19.97 -12.50
N ILE A 233 -1.70 20.47 -12.51
CA ILE A 233 -1.12 21.33 -11.48
C ILE A 233 -1.43 22.79 -11.83
N LEU A 234 -2.08 23.51 -10.91
CA LEU A 234 -2.35 24.94 -11.06
C LEU A 234 -1.34 25.77 -10.26
N PRO A 235 -0.94 26.95 -10.79
CA PRO A 235 -0.19 27.92 -10.00
C PRO A 235 -1.07 28.49 -8.88
N ASP A 236 -0.44 29.02 -7.83
CA ASP A 236 -1.13 29.68 -6.72
C ASP A 236 -1.70 31.06 -7.12
N ASN A 237 -2.66 31.06 -8.05
CA ASN A 237 -3.31 32.25 -8.58
C ASN A 237 -4.84 32.11 -8.45
N GLU A 238 -5.44 33.05 -7.72
CA GLU A 238 -6.86 33.04 -7.38
C GLU A 238 -7.78 32.94 -8.61
N ARG A 239 -7.52 33.72 -9.68
CA ARG A 239 -8.36 33.72 -10.88
C ARG A 239 -8.26 32.42 -11.68
N ILE A 240 -7.05 31.85 -11.77
CA ILE A 240 -6.83 30.59 -12.49
C ILE A 240 -7.54 29.45 -11.78
N ILE A 241 -7.40 29.38 -10.44
CA ILE A 241 -8.06 28.37 -9.61
C ILE A 241 -9.59 28.53 -9.70
N GLU A 242 -10.11 29.74 -9.58
CA GLU A 242 -11.55 30.04 -9.70
C GLU A 242 -12.13 29.58 -11.04
N ASN A 243 -11.47 29.94 -12.15
CA ASN A 243 -11.91 29.56 -13.49
C ASN A 243 -11.91 28.04 -13.70
N LYS A 244 -10.87 27.35 -13.22
CA LYS A 244 -10.76 25.89 -13.38
C LYS A 244 -11.83 25.16 -12.54
N ILE A 245 -12.03 25.57 -11.29
CA ILE A 245 -13.07 24.97 -10.43
C ILE A 245 -14.47 25.26 -10.99
N SER A 246 -14.74 26.47 -11.47
CA SER A 246 -16.04 26.84 -12.08
C SER A 246 -16.41 25.93 -13.27
N LYS A 247 -15.43 25.59 -14.12
CA LYS A 247 -15.62 24.62 -15.21
C LYS A 247 -15.84 23.21 -14.66
N ALA A 248 -15.00 22.77 -13.73
CA ALA A 248 -15.10 21.43 -13.15
C ALA A 248 -16.44 21.17 -12.44
N ILE A 249 -17.05 22.17 -11.79
CA ILE A 249 -18.36 22.00 -11.12
C ILE A 249 -19.46 21.63 -12.12
N LYS A 250 -19.33 21.99 -13.41
CA LYS A 250 -20.32 21.66 -14.43
C LYS A 250 -20.21 20.20 -14.88
N GLU A 251 -19.00 19.66 -14.96
CA GLU A 251 -18.70 18.36 -15.60
C GLU A 251 -18.55 17.21 -14.61
N TYR A 252 -18.11 17.47 -13.37
CA TYR A 252 -17.82 16.44 -12.37
C TYR A 252 -18.82 16.46 -11.22
N ASP A 253 -18.97 15.33 -10.54
CA ASP A 253 -19.85 15.17 -9.38
C ASP A 253 -19.15 15.55 -8.08
N ILE A 254 -17.82 15.36 -8.01
CA ILE A 254 -16.96 15.67 -6.87
C ILE A 254 -15.70 16.36 -7.37
N ILE A 255 -15.18 17.33 -6.61
CA ILE A 255 -13.90 17.97 -6.89
C ILE A 255 -12.97 17.81 -5.69
N LEU A 256 -11.77 17.32 -5.93
CA LEU A 256 -10.68 17.20 -4.98
C LEU A 256 -9.59 18.20 -5.34
N ILE A 257 -9.20 19.04 -4.39
CA ILE A 257 -8.12 20.00 -4.55
C ILE A 257 -7.05 19.64 -3.53
N SER A 258 -5.84 19.32 -3.97
CA SER A 258 -4.71 19.02 -3.09
C SER A 258 -3.72 20.17 -3.06
N GLY A 259 -3.45 20.70 -1.87
CA GLY A 259 -2.56 21.85 -1.69
C GLY A 259 -3.32 23.16 -1.47
N GLY A 260 -2.60 24.22 -1.12
CA GLY A 260 -3.17 25.57 -0.98
C GLY A 260 -4.16 25.78 0.19
N THR A 261 -4.28 24.83 1.14
CA THR A 261 -5.29 24.88 2.22
C THR A 261 -4.77 25.30 3.60
N SER A 262 -3.48 25.58 3.75
CA SER A 262 -2.87 25.88 5.07
C SER A 262 -3.17 27.30 5.54
N ALA A 263 -3.22 27.49 6.87
CA ALA A 263 -3.53 28.75 7.57
C ALA A 263 -2.51 29.90 7.40
N GLY A 264 -1.66 29.83 6.37
CA GLY A 264 -0.71 30.87 5.99
C GLY A 264 -1.36 32.00 5.18
N LEU A 265 -0.53 32.97 4.77
CA LEU A 265 -0.94 34.17 4.02
C LEU A 265 -1.52 33.86 2.61
N GLY A 266 -1.33 32.64 2.09
CA GLY A 266 -1.69 32.21 0.74
C GLY A 266 -2.97 31.36 0.59
N ASP A 267 -3.89 31.42 1.56
CA ASP A 267 -5.03 30.51 1.63
C ASP A 267 -6.15 30.93 0.64
N ILE A 268 -5.88 30.65 -0.64
CA ILE A 268 -6.66 31.06 -1.83
C ILE A 268 -7.88 30.16 -2.00
N VAL A 269 -7.76 28.87 -1.72
CA VAL A 269 -8.77 27.84 -2.02
C VAL A 269 -10.10 28.14 -1.31
N TYR A 270 -10.11 28.38 0.01
CA TYR A 270 -11.39 28.64 0.71
C TYR A 270 -12.06 29.94 0.25
N ARG A 271 -11.28 30.96 -0.16
CA ARG A 271 -11.82 32.23 -0.66
C ARG A 271 -12.50 32.03 -2.00
N VAL A 272 -11.86 31.30 -2.91
CA VAL A 272 -12.42 30.92 -4.20
C VAL A 272 -13.71 30.11 -4.01
N LEU A 273 -13.70 29.11 -3.14
CA LEU A 273 -14.87 28.25 -2.91
C LEU A 273 -16.08 29.04 -2.37
N ASN A 274 -15.87 30.04 -1.51
CA ASN A 274 -16.95 30.91 -1.03
C ASN A 274 -17.51 31.87 -2.10
N LYS A 275 -16.71 32.21 -3.13
CA LYS A 275 -17.17 33.06 -4.25
C LYS A 275 -17.99 32.29 -5.27
N LEU A 276 -17.67 31.02 -5.49
CA LEU A 276 -18.23 30.20 -6.56
C LEU A 276 -19.69 29.76 -6.31
N GLY A 277 -20.18 29.78 -5.07
CA GLY A 277 -21.58 29.56 -4.78
C GLY A 277 -21.90 29.43 -3.29
N LYS A 278 -23.20 29.37 -2.96
CA LYS A 278 -23.71 29.14 -1.60
C LYS A 278 -24.09 27.66 -1.42
N PRO A 279 -23.90 27.06 -0.22
CA PRO A 279 -23.39 27.68 1.02
C PRO A 279 -21.88 27.96 1.01
N GLY A 280 -21.14 27.49 0.01
CA GLY A 280 -19.69 27.65 -0.05
C GLY A 280 -19.03 26.74 0.98
N VAL A 281 -18.05 27.25 1.72
CA VAL A 281 -17.31 26.49 2.73
C VAL A 281 -18.19 26.22 3.96
N ILE A 282 -18.44 24.94 4.24
CA ILE A 282 -19.22 24.47 5.40
C ILE A 282 -18.34 23.92 6.53
N VAL A 283 -17.11 23.52 6.22
CA VAL A 283 -16.08 23.08 7.17
C VAL A 283 -14.76 23.71 6.77
N HIS A 284 -14.11 24.36 7.73
CA HIS A 284 -12.75 24.86 7.60
C HIS A 284 -11.95 24.37 8.81
N GLY A 285 -11.40 23.18 8.63
CA GLY A 285 -10.49 22.53 9.55
C GLY A 285 -11.11 21.38 10.33
N LEU A 286 -10.34 20.29 10.45
CA LEU A 286 -10.74 19.07 11.15
C LEU A 286 -9.96 18.92 12.46
N ASN A 287 -10.60 18.29 13.46
CA ASN A 287 -10.02 18.01 14.76
C ASN A 287 -9.11 16.78 14.77
N ILE A 288 -8.21 16.70 13.79
CA ILE A 288 -7.32 15.56 13.57
C ILE A 288 -5.86 16.00 13.40
N LYS A 289 -4.95 15.07 13.66
CA LYS A 289 -3.53 15.18 13.31
C LYS A 289 -3.08 13.88 12.62
N PRO A 290 -2.51 13.90 11.42
CA PRO A 290 -2.41 15.06 10.52
C PRO A 290 -3.77 15.34 9.83
N GLY A 291 -3.88 16.44 9.08
CA GLY A 291 -5.10 16.77 8.32
C GLY A 291 -5.92 17.98 8.82
N LYS A 292 -5.41 18.74 9.79
CA LYS A 292 -6.07 19.95 10.32
C LYS A 292 -6.60 20.90 9.23
N PRO A 293 -5.86 21.32 8.20
CA PRO A 293 -6.29 22.39 7.28
C PRO A 293 -7.25 21.91 6.17
N THR A 294 -8.14 20.96 6.47
CA THR A 294 -9.08 20.45 5.46
C THR A 294 -10.25 21.42 5.28
N VAL A 295 -10.63 21.67 4.03
CA VAL A 295 -11.79 22.49 3.66
C VAL A 295 -12.84 21.60 3.00
N ILE A 296 -14.10 21.74 3.42
CA ILE A 296 -15.25 21.11 2.74
C ILE A 296 -16.20 22.22 2.35
N ALA A 297 -16.52 22.28 1.06
CA ALA A 297 -17.46 23.20 0.50
C ALA A 297 -18.56 22.46 -0.26
N VAL A 298 -19.70 23.13 -0.43
CA VAL A 298 -20.79 22.67 -1.28
C VAL A 298 -21.14 23.79 -2.24
N ILE A 299 -21.09 23.49 -3.53
CA ILE A 299 -21.41 24.43 -4.61
C ILE A 299 -22.37 23.70 -5.55
N ASN A 300 -23.56 24.29 -5.79
CA ASN A 300 -24.62 23.66 -6.61
C ASN A 300 -24.94 22.22 -6.19
N SER A 301 -25.05 21.98 -4.88
CA SER A 301 -25.27 20.65 -4.27
C SER A 301 -24.18 19.61 -4.55
N LYS A 302 -23.02 20.01 -5.08
CA LYS A 302 -21.86 19.15 -5.30
C LYS A 302 -20.79 19.40 -4.25
N PRO A 303 -20.21 18.34 -3.66
CA PRO A 303 -19.14 18.47 -2.68
C PRO A 303 -17.80 18.83 -3.33
N VAL A 304 -17.09 19.78 -2.72
CA VAL A 304 -15.72 20.16 -3.08
C VAL A 304 -14.83 20.04 -1.85
N PHE A 305 -13.73 19.30 -1.97
CA PHE A 305 -12.81 19.01 -0.87
C PHE A 305 -11.45 19.65 -1.12
N GLY A 306 -11.08 20.59 -0.25
CA GLY A 306 -9.71 21.08 -0.12
C GLY A 306 -8.92 20.20 0.83
N LEU A 307 -8.06 19.37 0.27
CA LEU A 307 -7.22 18.42 0.98
C LEU A 307 -5.83 19.01 1.28
N PRO A 308 -5.21 18.64 2.42
CA PRO A 308 -3.86 19.10 2.75
C PRO A 308 -2.84 18.70 1.68
N GLY A 309 -1.87 19.58 1.40
CA GLY A 309 -0.78 19.29 0.43
C GLY A 309 0.21 18.21 0.89
N PHE A 310 0.26 17.91 2.19
CA PHE A 310 1.12 16.84 2.70
C PHE A 310 0.52 15.45 2.48
N PRO A 311 1.24 14.48 1.87
CA PRO A 311 0.62 13.25 1.37
C PRO A 311 -0.03 12.35 2.42
N VAL A 312 0.60 12.19 3.59
CA VAL A 312 0.02 11.40 4.69
C VAL A 312 -1.29 12.03 5.17
N SER A 313 -1.31 13.36 5.26
CA SER A 313 -2.51 14.10 5.65
C SER A 313 -3.62 13.97 4.61
N CYS A 314 -3.26 14.09 3.34
CA CYS A 314 -4.19 13.97 2.20
C CYS A 314 -4.89 12.61 2.22
N LEU A 315 -4.13 11.51 2.33
CA LEU A 315 -4.70 10.16 2.29
C LEU A 315 -5.55 9.83 3.54
N ILE A 316 -5.16 10.30 4.73
CA ILE A 316 -5.97 10.13 5.94
C ILE A 316 -7.30 10.88 5.81
N VAL A 317 -7.27 12.14 5.37
CA VAL A 317 -8.49 12.94 5.16
C VAL A 317 -9.36 12.32 4.08
N TYR A 318 -8.77 11.87 2.97
CA TYR A 318 -9.49 11.15 1.93
C TYR A 318 -10.24 9.95 2.51
N ASN A 319 -9.57 9.08 3.27
CA ASN A 319 -10.18 7.88 3.87
C ASN A 319 -11.29 8.20 4.87
N LEU A 320 -11.16 9.28 5.66
CA LEU A 320 -12.13 9.64 6.69
C LEU A 320 -13.34 10.40 6.13
N ILE A 321 -13.17 11.17 5.05
CA ILE A 321 -14.18 12.12 4.56
C ILE A 321 -14.63 11.82 3.13
N VAL A 322 -13.69 11.69 2.19
CA VAL A 322 -13.98 11.59 0.76
C VAL A 322 -14.45 10.19 0.38
N LYS A 323 -13.75 9.16 0.83
CA LYS A 323 -14.07 7.75 0.61
C LYS A 323 -15.52 7.42 0.98
N PRO A 324 -16.04 7.79 2.18
CA PRO A 324 -17.44 7.57 2.49
C PRO A 324 -18.42 8.19 1.49
N VAL A 325 -18.11 9.35 0.93
CA VAL A 325 -18.96 10.04 -0.04
C VAL A 325 -18.96 9.34 -1.40
N ILE A 326 -17.76 9.05 -1.94
CA ILE A 326 -17.62 8.35 -3.22
C ILE A 326 -18.33 7.00 -3.20
N ARG A 327 -18.13 6.22 -2.13
CA ARG A 327 -18.74 4.89 -2.02
C ARG A 327 -20.27 4.95 -2.03
N VAL A 328 -20.87 5.88 -1.28
CA VAL A 328 -22.33 6.08 -1.31
C VAL A 328 -22.80 6.48 -2.71
N PHE A 329 -22.10 7.41 -3.35
CA PHE A 329 -22.43 7.90 -4.69
C PHE A 329 -22.34 6.80 -5.76
N ALA A 330 -21.40 5.86 -5.61
CA ALA A 330 -21.25 4.68 -6.45
C ALA A 330 -22.20 3.52 -6.09
N GLY A 331 -23.06 3.69 -5.06
CA GLY A 331 -23.94 2.63 -4.56
C GLY A 331 -23.23 1.53 -3.78
N LEU A 332 -21.95 1.71 -3.46
CA LEU A 332 -21.17 0.79 -2.65
C LEU A 332 -21.47 0.96 -1.16
N LYS A 333 -21.54 -0.16 -0.45
CA LYS A 333 -21.63 -0.15 1.01
C LYS A 333 -20.35 0.43 1.62
N GLN A 334 -20.50 1.07 2.77
CA GLN A 334 -19.37 1.48 3.59
C GLN A 334 -18.63 0.25 4.09
N VAL A 335 -17.31 0.25 3.92
CA VAL A 335 -16.45 -0.83 4.42
C VAL A 335 -15.98 -0.44 5.81
N LYS A 336 -16.23 -1.31 6.79
CA LYS A 336 -15.53 -1.20 8.07
C LYS A 336 -14.09 -1.58 7.83
N LEU A 337 -13.17 -0.65 8.13
CA LEU A 337 -11.74 -0.94 8.02
C LEU A 337 -11.43 -2.19 8.85
N ARG A 338 -10.70 -3.14 8.25
CA ARG A 338 -10.20 -4.30 8.97
C ARG A 338 -9.28 -3.82 10.08
N THR A 339 -9.50 -4.34 11.29
CA THR A 339 -8.70 -3.99 12.45
C THR A 339 -7.88 -5.17 12.95
N ILE A 340 -6.70 -4.90 13.49
CA ILE A 340 -5.86 -5.88 14.19
C ILE A 340 -5.50 -5.32 15.56
N GLU A 341 -5.64 -6.16 16.59
CA GLU A 341 -5.11 -5.85 17.91
C GLU A 341 -3.59 -6.08 17.91
N ALA A 342 -2.85 -5.08 18.38
CA ALA A 342 -1.39 -5.10 18.45
C ALA A 342 -0.89 -4.42 19.72
N TYR A 343 0.41 -4.52 19.98
CA TYR A 343 1.08 -3.83 21.07
C TYR A 343 1.99 -2.73 20.52
N MET A 344 1.96 -1.54 21.10
CA MET A 344 2.74 -0.42 20.64
C MET A 344 4.25 -0.65 20.88
N ALA A 345 5.08 -0.52 19.84
CA ALA A 345 6.53 -0.75 19.93
C ALA A 345 7.29 0.36 20.68
N LEU A 346 6.78 1.59 20.61
CA LEU A 346 7.44 2.79 21.12
C LEU A 346 6.38 3.75 21.64
N ARG A 347 6.66 4.48 22.72
CA ARG A 347 5.78 5.55 23.19
C ARG A 347 5.53 6.58 22.08
N VAL A 348 4.26 6.91 21.84
CA VAL A 348 3.86 7.94 20.88
C VAL A 348 2.98 8.99 21.55
N PHE A 349 3.29 10.25 21.31
CA PHE A 349 2.54 11.38 21.86
C PHE A 349 1.40 11.82 20.94
N GLY A 350 0.21 11.95 21.52
CA GLY A 350 -0.94 12.59 20.89
C GLY A 350 -0.76 14.10 20.80
N ALA A 351 -1.58 14.75 19.98
CA ALA A 351 -1.71 16.20 20.00
C ALA A 351 -2.84 16.61 20.94
N LYS A 352 -2.56 17.55 21.85
CA LYS A 352 -3.54 18.11 22.78
C LYS A 352 -4.82 18.54 22.04
N GLY A 353 -5.95 17.95 22.43
CA GLY A 353 -7.28 18.28 21.92
C GLY A 353 -7.55 17.81 20.49
N ARG A 354 -6.71 16.95 19.89
CA ARG A 354 -6.88 16.46 18.51
C ARG A 354 -6.70 14.95 18.41
N ARG A 355 -7.59 14.29 17.67
CA ARG A 355 -7.48 12.87 17.34
C ARG A 355 -6.24 12.63 16.46
N THR A 356 -5.25 11.92 16.96
CA THR A 356 -3.98 11.71 16.26
C THR A 356 -3.95 10.34 15.59
N HIS A 357 -3.68 10.33 14.29
CA HIS A 357 -3.58 9.13 13.47
C HIS A 357 -2.09 8.89 13.21
N VAL A 358 -1.58 7.79 13.75
CA VAL A 358 -0.15 7.43 13.72
C VAL A 358 0.03 6.27 12.74
N PRO A 359 0.67 6.47 11.58
CA PRO A 359 1.00 5.38 10.68
C PRO A 359 1.93 4.36 11.36
N VAL A 360 1.57 3.10 11.26
CA VAL A 360 2.32 1.99 11.87
C VAL A 360 2.59 0.89 10.86
N ALA A 361 3.73 0.23 11.05
CA ALA A 361 4.02 -1.07 10.47
C ALA A 361 3.68 -2.17 11.47
N LEU A 362 2.97 -3.20 11.01
CA LEU A 362 2.69 -4.41 11.75
C LEU A 362 3.82 -5.43 11.59
N ILE A 363 4.32 -5.90 12.72
CA ILE A 363 5.35 -6.92 12.84
C ILE A 363 4.77 -8.10 13.62
N LYS A 364 4.86 -9.31 13.07
CA LYS A 364 4.41 -10.52 13.76
C LYS A 364 5.59 -11.11 14.56
N ARG A 365 5.37 -11.33 15.85
CA ARG A 365 6.34 -11.97 16.77
C ARG A 365 5.63 -13.02 17.59
N ARG A 366 6.01 -14.28 17.38
CA ARG A 366 5.30 -15.45 17.93
C ARG A 366 3.80 -15.30 17.62
N ASP A 367 2.93 -15.33 18.64
CA ASP A 367 1.48 -15.16 18.51
C ASP A 367 0.98 -13.73 18.74
N LYS A 368 1.86 -12.72 18.73
CA LYS A 368 1.51 -11.32 18.99
C LYS A 368 1.87 -10.41 17.80
N TRP A 369 1.03 -9.40 17.60
CA TRP A 369 1.30 -8.31 16.68
C TRP A 369 1.92 -7.12 17.42
N VAL A 370 2.95 -6.54 16.83
CA VAL A 370 3.59 -5.31 17.30
C VAL A 370 3.32 -4.22 16.27
N ALA A 371 2.83 -3.07 16.74
CA ALA A 371 2.61 -1.87 15.95
C ALA A 371 3.81 -0.94 16.10
N TYR A 372 4.65 -0.88 15.06
CA TYR A 372 5.84 -0.05 15.04
C TYR A 372 5.54 1.30 14.38
N PRO A 373 5.62 2.43 15.11
CA PRO A 373 5.37 3.75 14.52
C PRO A 373 6.49 4.13 13.57
N LEU A 374 6.15 4.48 12.33
CA LEU A 374 7.16 4.76 11.29
C LEU A 374 7.81 6.15 11.41
N GLY A 375 7.38 6.95 12.39
CA GLY A 375 7.84 8.32 12.62
C GLY A 375 7.75 9.21 11.38
N GLY A 376 8.49 10.32 11.38
CA GLY A 376 8.53 11.26 10.25
C GLY A 376 7.44 12.33 10.33
N ASP A 377 7.45 13.23 9.35
CA ASP A 377 6.44 14.28 9.22
C ASP A 377 5.31 13.87 8.27
N SER A 378 4.30 14.72 8.14
CA SER A 378 3.18 14.51 7.22
C SER A 378 3.58 14.45 5.74
N GLY A 379 4.79 14.88 5.39
CA GLY A 379 5.36 14.86 4.04
C GLY A 379 5.95 13.51 3.62
N SER A 380 6.14 12.58 4.56
CA SER A 380 6.91 11.35 4.37
C SER A 380 6.16 10.24 3.59
N ILE A 381 5.93 10.42 2.29
CA ILE A 381 5.17 9.48 1.44
C ILE A 381 5.78 8.07 1.35
N VAL A 382 7.11 7.94 1.26
CA VAL A 382 7.78 6.62 1.21
C VAL A 382 7.61 5.84 2.52
N ARG A 383 7.42 6.52 3.65
CA ARG A 383 7.11 5.84 4.91
C ARG A 383 5.66 5.38 4.96
N LEU A 384 4.75 6.16 4.38
CA LEU A 384 3.35 5.76 4.24
C LEU A 384 3.19 4.49 3.40
N SER A 385 3.92 4.37 2.28
CA SER A 385 3.88 3.15 1.47
C SER A 385 4.40 1.90 2.19
N ARG A 386 5.15 2.08 3.29
CA ARG A 386 5.66 1.00 4.15
C ARG A 386 4.77 0.73 5.37
N SER A 387 3.68 1.48 5.56
CA SER A 387 2.72 1.28 6.65
C SER A 387 1.64 0.27 6.27
N ASP A 388 1.22 -0.55 7.23
CA ASP A 388 0.09 -1.47 7.03
C ASP A 388 -1.25 -0.82 7.45
N GLY A 389 -1.17 0.23 8.28
CA GLY A 389 -2.32 0.89 8.85
C GLY A 389 -1.93 2.05 9.75
N TYR A 390 -2.88 2.47 10.59
CA TYR A 390 -2.66 3.51 11.60
C TYR A 390 -3.29 3.17 12.95
N VAL A 391 -2.71 3.73 14.01
CA VAL A 391 -3.29 3.75 15.36
C VAL A 391 -3.95 5.10 15.59
N VAL A 392 -5.10 5.09 16.27
CA VAL A 392 -5.82 6.31 16.66
C VAL A 392 -5.54 6.61 18.13
N ILE A 393 -4.93 7.76 18.40
CA ILE A 393 -4.81 8.33 19.74
C ILE A 393 -5.99 9.31 19.93
N PRO A 394 -6.88 9.07 20.90
CA PRO A 394 -7.99 9.97 21.19
C PRO A 394 -7.52 11.38 21.54
N GLU A 395 -8.40 12.37 21.33
CA GLU A 395 -8.11 13.80 21.56
C GLU A 395 -7.78 14.18 23.01
N ASN A 396 -8.25 13.37 23.97
CA ASN A 396 -8.02 13.54 25.40
C ASN A 396 -6.84 12.70 25.92
N THR A 397 -6.14 11.98 25.04
CA THR A 397 -5.02 11.10 25.41
C THR A 397 -3.69 11.79 25.08
N MET A 398 -2.82 11.95 26.09
CA MET A 398 -1.52 12.61 25.93
C MET A 398 -0.52 11.74 25.18
N TYR A 399 -0.46 10.45 25.50
CA TYR A 399 0.41 9.48 24.85
C TYR A 399 -0.17 8.07 24.97
N ILE A 400 0.32 7.17 24.11
CA ILE A 400 0.20 5.71 24.25
C ILE A 400 1.59 5.20 24.59
N ASP A 401 1.72 4.36 25.61
CA ASP A 401 3.02 3.88 26.08
C ASP A 401 3.53 2.66 25.28
N GLU A 402 4.82 2.39 25.39
CA GLU A 402 5.41 1.14 24.90
C GLU A 402 4.74 -0.07 25.59
N GLY A 403 4.38 -1.09 24.81
CA GLY A 403 3.72 -2.29 25.30
C GLY A 403 2.23 -2.15 25.55
N GLU A 404 1.63 -0.96 25.35
CA GLU A 404 0.19 -0.78 25.48
C GLU A 404 -0.57 -1.45 24.31
N LYS A 405 -1.73 -2.06 24.62
CA LYS A 405 -2.58 -2.72 23.61
C LYS A 405 -3.32 -1.66 22.80
N VAL A 406 -3.25 -1.75 21.48
CA VAL A 406 -3.85 -0.80 20.54
C VAL A 406 -4.61 -1.51 19.43
N THR A 407 -5.57 -0.80 18.85
CA THR A 407 -6.26 -1.21 17.62
C THR A 407 -5.59 -0.54 16.42
N VAL A 408 -5.11 -1.35 15.48
CA VAL A 408 -4.54 -0.89 14.21
C VAL A 408 -5.62 -0.99 13.13
N TYR A 409 -5.93 0.13 12.48
CA TYR A 409 -6.84 0.22 11.34
C TYR A 409 -6.03 0.03 10.06
N LEU A 410 -6.27 -1.04 9.33
CA LEU A 410 -5.48 -1.38 8.15
C LEU A 410 -5.84 -0.51 6.94
N PHE A 411 -4.84 -0.18 6.13
CA PHE A 411 -5.04 0.45 4.83
C PHE A 411 -5.43 -0.54 3.73
N THR A 412 -5.27 -1.84 3.97
CA THR A 412 -5.55 -2.89 2.98
C THR A 412 -6.29 -4.08 3.58
N GLU A 413 -7.05 -4.77 2.74
CA GLU A 413 -7.67 -6.06 3.09
C GLU A 413 -6.71 -7.25 2.91
N LYS A 414 -5.57 -7.05 2.23
CA LYS A 414 -4.57 -8.09 1.99
C LYS A 414 -3.93 -8.62 3.27
N LYS A 415 -3.26 -9.78 3.18
CA LYS A 415 -2.51 -10.39 4.29
C LYS A 415 -1.38 -9.46 4.73
N VAL A 416 -1.36 -9.12 6.02
CA VAL A 416 -0.30 -8.34 6.66
C VAL A 416 0.73 -9.25 7.33
N GLY A 417 1.92 -8.70 7.59
CA GLY A 417 3.07 -9.42 8.15
C GLY A 417 4.26 -9.41 7.20
N ALA A 418 5.37 -10.00 7.63
CA ALA A 418 6.59 -10.13 6.84
C ALA A 418 7.34 -11.39 7.30
N ASP A 419 7.97 -12.07 6.35
CA ASP A 419 8.85 -13.22 6.61
C ASP A 419 10.19 -12.76 7.19
N LEU A 420 10.62 -11.55 6.79
CA LEU A 420 11.83 -10.88 7.28
C LEU A 420 11.54 -9.42 7.63
N VAL A 421 11.93 -8.98 8.82
CA VAL A 421 11.82 -7.60 9.29
C VAL A 421 13.22 -7.02 9.52
N PHE A 422 13.59 -6.05 8.68
CA PHE A 422 14.82 -5.27 8.80
C PHE A 422 14.52 -3.92 9.45
N ILE A 423 15.12 -3.64 10.62
CA ILE A 423 14.98 -2.34 11.30
C ILE A 423 16.36 -1.82 11.69
N GLY A 424 16.81 -0.72 11.10
CA GLY A 424 18.11 -0.17 11.44
C GLY A 424 18.54 1.03 10.61
N SER A 425 19.85 1.18 10.46
CA SER A 425 20.41 2.17 9.56
C SER A 425 20.08 1.82 8.11
N HIS A 426 19.85 2.86 7.30
CA HIS A 426 19.78 2.70 5.86
C HIS A 426 21.19 2.51 5.28
N CYS A 427 21.35 1.59 4.33
CA CYS A 427 22.54 1.43 3.52
C CYS A 427 22.17 0.85 2.14
N PRO A 428 22.61 1.46 1.03
CA PRO A 428 22.34 0.95 -0.32
C PRO A 428 22.74 -0.52 -0.52
N ILE A 429 23.87 -0.94 0.04
CA ILE A 429 24.35 -2.33 -0.07
C ILE A 429 23.43 -3.31 0.67
N ALA A 430 22.90 -2.91 1.82
CA ALA A 430 21.92 -3.74 2.52
C ALA A 430 20.61 -3.85 1.71
N GLU A 431 20.18 -2.76 1.06
CA GLU A 431 19.00 -2.79 0.19
C GLU A 431 19.16 -3.72 -1.00
N LEU A 432 20.35 -3.81 -1.63
CA LEU A 432 20.61 -4.77 -2.72
C LEU A 432 20.43 -6.23 -2.29
N ILE A 433 20.86 -6.58 -1.07
CA ILE A 433 20.64 -7.93 -0.53
C ILE A 433 19.15 -8.16 -0.27
N LEU A 434 18.49 -7.18 0.36
CA LEU A 434 17.06 -7.28 0.70
C LEU A 434 16.17 -7.33 -0.55
N GLU A 435 16.52 -6.61 -1.62
CA GLU A 435 15.84 -6.64 -2.92
C GLU A 435 15.84 -8.06 -3.49
N LYS A 436 16.98 -8.77 -3.45
CA LYS A 436 17.05 -10.15 -3.91
C LYS A 436 16.20 -11.10 -3.08
N LEU A 437 16.11 -10.86 -1.77
CA LEU A 437 15.26 -11.64 -0.88
C LEU A 437 13.76 -11.36 -1.13
N MET A 438 13.41 -10.15 -1.56
CA MET A 438 12.02 -9.79 -1.91
C MET A 438 11.45 -10.59 -3.09
N GLU A 439 12.30 -11.19 -3.92
CA GLU A 439 11.85 -12.11 -4.99
C GLU A 439 11.19 -13.38 -4.43
N LYS A 440 11.52 -13.78 -3.19
CA LYS A 440 11.07 -15.03 -2.57
C LYS A 440 10.28 -14.83 -1.28
N TYR A 441 10.54 -13.74 -0.56
CA TYR A 441 10.02 -13.49 0.79
C TYR A 441 9.36 -12.12 0.87
N ASN A 442 8.36 -11.99 1.73
CA ASN A 442 7.82 -10.69 2.07
C ASN A 442 8.74 -10.00 3.09
N VAL A 443 9.51 -9.00 2.64
CA VAL A 443 10.50 -8.28 3.45
C VAL A 443 9.98 -6.90 3.84
N LYS A 444 10.11 -6.56 5.13
CA LYS A 444 9.75 -5.23 5.66
C LYS A 444 10.97 -4.46 6.11
N ILE A 445 11.09 -3.20 5.65
CA ILE A 445 12.25 -2.33 5.93
C ILE A 445 11.83 -1.07 6.67
N ILE A 446 12.34 -0.88 7.88
CA ILE A 446 12.10 0.31 8.71
C ILE A 446 13.44 1.00 9.01
N ASN A 447 13.62 2.22 8.50
CA ASN A 447 14.88 2.96 8.64
C ASN A 447 14.83 3.93 9.84
N VAL A 448 15.49 3.56 10.94
CA VAL A 448 15.52 4.30 12.22
C VAL A 448 16.92 4.65 12.71
N GLY A 449 17.96 4.33 11.93
CA GLY A 449 19.35 4.52 12.32
C GLY A 449 19.88 3.40 13.22
N SER A 450 21.19 3.42 13.51
CA SER A 450 21.88 2.32 14.19
C SER A 450 21.39 2.08 15.62
N MET A 451 21.19 3.15 16.40
CA MET A 451 20.67 3.03 17.77
C MET A 451 19.23 2.51 17.80
N GLY A 452 18.38 3.00 16.90
CA GLY A 452 17.01 2.50 16.77
C GLY A 452 16.95 1.02 16.40
N GLY A 453 17.84 0.57 15.52
CA GLY A 453 17.97 -0.84 15.13
C GLY A 453 18.46 -1.73 16.28
N LEU A 454 19.49 -1.30 17.02
CA LEU A 454 19.98 -2.01 18.21
C LEU A 454 18.87 -2.21 19.24
N LEU A 455 18.11 -1.15 19.54
CA LEU A 455 16.99 -1.21 20.48
C LEU A 455 15.82 -2.05 19.95
N ALA A 456 15.56 -2.03 18.64
CA ALA A 456 14.54 -2.89 18.02
C ALA A 456 14.90 -4.39 18.13
N ILE A 457 16.17 -4.76 17.94
CA ILE A 457 16.63 -6.13 18.19
C ILE A 457 16.44 -6.50 19.67
N LYS A 458 16.83 -5.61 20.60
CA LYS A 458 16.67 -5.82 22.04
C LYS A 458 15.21 -6.08 22.45
N ARG A 459 14.25 -5.38 21.83
CA ARG A 459 12.80 -5.56 22.05
C ARG A 459 12.19 -6.72 21.25
N ASN A 460 13.00 -7.48 20.52
CA ASN A 460 12.54 -8.56 19.65
C ASN A 460 11.62 -8.10 18.50
N GLU A 461 11.78 -6.87 18.01
CA GLU A 461 10.95 -6.27 16.95
C GLU A 461 11.56 -6.45 15.56
N ALA A 462 12.87 -6.64 15.47
CA ALA A 462 13.59 -6.83 14.21
C ALA A 462 14.21 -8.22 14.13
N ASP A 463 14.31 -8.75 12.92
CA ASP A 463 15.07 -9.97 12.65
C ASP A 463 16.55 -9.62 12.39
N ILE A 464 16.76 -8.55 11.62
CA ILE A 464 18.08 -8.02 11.26
C ILE A 464 18.09 -6.50 11.45
N ALA A 465 19.17 -5.96 11.99
CA ALA A 465 19.41 -4.53 12.10
C ALA A 465 20.79 -4.16 11.56
N GLY A 466 20.84 -3.28 10.55
CA GLY A 466 22.11 -2.67 10.12
C GLY A 466 22.59 -1.61 11.11
N ILE A 467 23.82 -1.74 11.61
CA ILE A 467 24.40 -0.87 12.64
C ILE A 467 25.86 -0.49 12.34
N HIS A 468 26.27 0.67 12.84
CA HIS A 468 27.64 1.23 12.71
C HIS A 468 27.91 2.16 13.90
N LEU A 469 27.84 1.61 15.12
CA LEU A 469 28.00 2.38 16.35
C LEU A 469 29.47 2.37 16.77
N TYR A 470 30.17 3.48 16.54
CA TYR A 470 31.56 3.63 16.94
C TYR A 470 31.68 3.96 18.44
N ASP A 471 32.61 3.29 19.13
CA ASP A 471 32.96 3.59 20.52
C ASP A 471 34.36 4.22 20.61
N PRO A 472 34.47 5.51 20.98
CA PRO A 472 35.75 6.20 21.15
C PRO A 472 36.70 5.56 22.17
N GLU A 473 36.16 4.98 23.25
CA GLU A 473 36.95 4.45 24.36
C GLU A 473 37.71 3.19 23.98
N THR A 474 37.06 2.28 23.26
CA THR A 474 37.67 1.02 22.80
C THR A 474 38.27 1.09 21.41
N GLY A 475 37.91 2.10 20.61
CA GLY A 475 38.28 2.22 19.21
C GLY A 475 37.61 1.21 18.29
N THR A 476 36.58 0.48 18.76
CA THR A 476 35.89 -0.58 18.02
C THR A 476 34.44 -0.23 17.70
N TYR A 477 33.88 -0.89 16.69
CA TYR A 477 32.48 -0.73 16.29
C TYR A 477 31.57 -1.78 16.92
N ASN A 478 30.33 -1.38 17.21
CA ASN A 478 29.15 -2.18 17.55
C ASN A 478 29.23 -2.95 18.88
N THR A 479 30.24 -3.79 19.09
CA THR A 479 30.38 -4.69 20.26
C THR A 479 30.27 -3.99 21.62
N PRO A 480 30.88 -2.81 21.86
CA PRO A 480 30.74 -2.11 23.14
C PRO A 480 29.30 -1.71 23.47
N TYR A 481 28.52 -1.36 22.44
CA TYR A 481 27.12 -0.95 22.61
C TYR A 481 26.21 -2.12 22.98
N LEU A 482 26.51 -3.35 22.54
CA LEU A 482 25.77 -4.54 22.97
C LEU A 482 25.88 -4.72 24.50
N LYS A 483 27.08 -4.52 25.06
CA LYS A 483 27.30 -4.56 26.51
C LYS A 483 26.62 -3.38 27.22
N LYS A 484 26.87 -2.15 26.76
CA LYS A 484 26.34 -0.91 27.35
C LYS A 484 24.81 -0.90 27.44
N TYR A 485 24.12 -1.44 26.44
CA TYR A 485 22.66 -1.51 26.38
C TYR A 485 22.09 -2.86 26.80
N ASN A 486 22.93 -3.79 27.27
CA ASN A 486 22.54 -5.12 27.75
C ASN A 486 21.72 -5.92 26.72
N VAL A 487 22.21 -5.98 25.48
CA VAL A 487 21.60 -6.73 24.37
C VAL A 487 22.12 -8.17 24.39
N LYS A 488 21.32 -9.11 24.91
CA LYS A 488 21.71 -10.52 25.08
C LYS A 488 21.13 -11.46 24.02
N ASN A 489 20.05 -11.03 23.35
CA ASN A 489 19.26 -11.82 22.42
C ASN A 489 19.70 -11.66 20.95
N ALA A 490 20.95 -11.30 20.72
CA ALA A 490 21.46 -10.99 19.39
C ALA A 490 22.82 -11.64 19.12
N VAL A 491 23.14 -11.84 17.85
CA VAL A 491 24.49 -12.15 17.35
C VAL A 491 24.92 -11.06 16.38
N LEU A 492 26.21 -10.73 16.39
CA LEU A 492 26.76 -9.76 15.45
C LEU A 492 27.26 -10.50 14.22
N VAL A 493 26.83 -10.10 13.04
CA VAL A 493 27.34 -10.60 11.77
C VAL A 493 28.15 -9.50 11.11
N LYS A 494 29.43 -9.78 10.86
CA LYS A 494 30.35 -8.83 10.25
C LYS A 494 29.89 -8.52 8.84
N GLY A 495 29.71 -7.24 8.54
CA GLY A 495 29.24 -6.78 7.24
C GLY A 495 30.40 -6.32 6.38
N TYR A 496 30.43 -5.03 6.08
CA TYR A 496 31.37 -4.44 5.12
C TYR A 496 31.84 -3.07 5.58
N LEU A 497 32.88 -2.60 4.93
CA LEU A 497 33.52 -1.32 5.19
C LEU A 497 32.92 -0.23 4.30
N ARG A 498 32.84 0.99 4.84
CA ARG A 498 32.40 2.19 4.12
C ARG A 498 33.41 3.32 4.32
N GLU A 499 33.72 4.04 3.26
CA GLU A 499 34.68 5.14 3.29
C GLU A 499 33.98 6.45 3.69
N GLN A 500 34.41 7.01 4.82
CA GLN A 500 34.01 8.32 5.33
C GLN A 500 35.09 9.36 5.05
N GLY A 501 34.66 10.57 4.70
CA GLY A 501 35.58 11.62 4.31
C GLY A 501 34.92 12.97 4.13
N ILE A 502 35.74 13.95 3.81
CA ILE A 502 35.32 15.32 3.55
C ILE A 502 34.73 15.37 2.13
N ILE A 503 33.51 15.90 2.03
CA ILE A 503 32.82 16.17 0.78
C ILE A 503 33.00 17.65 0.47
N VAL A 504 33.38 17.98 -0.76
CA VAL A 504 33.54 19.36 -1.25
C VAL A 504 32.94 19.51 -2.64
N ALA A 505 32.66 20.75 -3.04
CA ALA A 505 32.21 21.04 -4.40
C ALA A 505 33.20 20.54 -5.45
N LYS A 506 32.70 20.22 -6.65
CA LYS A 506 33.52 19.76 -7.77
C LYS A 506 34.63 20.77 -8.07
N GLY A 507 35.85 20.28 -8.26
CA GLY A 507 37.05 21.08 -8.45
C GLY A 507 37.70 21.56 -7.15
N ASN A 508 37.14 21.24 -5.98
CA ASN A 508 37.64 21.61 -4.66
C ASN A 508 38.06 23.10 -4.58
N PRO A 509 37.10 24.04 -4.70
CA PRO A 509 37.41 25.47 -4.89
C PRO A 509 38.20 26.10 -3.74
N TYR A 510 38.10 25.55 -2.53
CA TYR A 510 38.82 26.00 -1.34
C TYR A 510 40.12 25.21 -1.09
N ASN A 511 40.50 24.33 -2.01
CA ASN A 511 41.70 23.48 -1.94
C ASN A 511 41.81 22.74 -0.59
N ILE A 512 40.70 22.19 -0.09
CA ILE A 512 40.65 21.44 1.16
C ILE A 512 41.44 20.14 1.00
N LYS A 513 42.31 19.81 1.94
CA LYS A 513 43.15 18.61 1.93
C LYS A 513 42.99 17.74 3.18
N CYS A 514 42.63 18.35 4.30
CA CYS A 514 42.42 17.69 5.58
C CYS A 514 41.34 18.41 6.40
N PHE A 515 41.03 17.90 7.59
CA PHE A 515 39.96 18.47 8.41
C PHE A 515 40.36 19.83 9.02
N GLU A 516 41.64 20.04 9.29
CA GLU A 516 42.21 21.31 9.78
C GLU A 516 41.91 22.49 8.86
N ASP A 517 41.89 22.25 7.54
CA ASP A 517 41.56 23.28 6.54
C ASP A 517 40.16 23.86 6.75
N ILE A 518 39.21 23.08 7.28
CA ILE A 518 37.84 23.55 7.59
C ILE A 518 37.88 24.62 8.68
N ILE A 519 38.80 24.47 9.64
CA ILE A 519 38.98 25.41 10.76
C ILE A 519 39.73 26.67 10.28
N ASP A 520 40.74 26.49 9.43
CA ASP A 520 41.69 27.54 9.10
C ASP A 520 41.23 28.42 7.92
N LYS A 521 40.51 27.84 6.95
CA LYS A 521 40.11 28.53 5.70
C LYS A 521 38.74 29.21 5.77
N LYS A 522 38.08 29.22 6.94
CA LYS A 522 36.77 29.86 7.19
C LYS A 522 35.71 29.49 6.13
N VAL A 523 35.64 28.22 5.79
CA VAL A 523 34.64 27.68 4.87
C VAL A 523 33.34 27.39 5.60
N ARG A 524 32.20 27.49 4.91
CA ARG A 524 30.88 27.19 5.50
C ARG A 524 30.74 25.68 5.64
N PHE A 525 30.82 25.21 6.87
CA PHE A 525 30.68 23.80 7.20
C PHE A 525 29.21 23.43 7.44
N ILE A 526 28.83 22.24 6.99
CA ILE A 526 27.59 21.58 7.41
C ILE A 526 27.91 20.30 8.16
N ASN A 527 27.35 20.18 9.36
CA ASN A 527 27.67 19.11 10.29
C ASN A 527 26.64 17.98 10.24
N ARG A 528 26.96 16.80 10.77
CA ARG A 528 26.01 15.72 11.00
C ARG A 528 25.36 15.85 12.38
N ASN A 529 24.11 15.38 12.47
CA ASN A 529 23.35 15.43 13.72
C ASN A 529 24.06 14.69 14.87
N LYS A 530 23.90 15.21 16.09
CA LYS A 530 24.38 14.55 17.32
C LYS A 530 23.88 13.10 17.40
N GLY A 531 24.76 12.21 17.87
CA GLY A 531 24.49 10.76 17.97
C GLY A 531 24.68 9.96 16.68
N SER A 532 25.10 10.58 15.58
CA SER A 532 25.53 9.84 14.38
C SER A 532 27.01 9.46 14.45
N GLY A 533 27.38 8.31 13.86
CA GLY A 533 28.79 7.86 13.81
C GLY A 533 29.73 8.88 13.19
N THR A 534 29.29 9.55 12.12
CA THR A 534 30.06 10.64 11.50
C THR A 534 30.22 11.86 12.40
N ARG A 535 29.24 12.18 13.26
CA ARG A 535 29.40 13.27 14.23
C ARG A 535 30.45 12.91 15.29
N LEU A 536 30.47 11.66 15.76
CA LEU A 536 31.52 11.18 16.65
C LEU A 536 32.92 11.28 16.00
N LEU A 537 33.06 10.91 14.73
CA LEU A 537 34.32 11.08 14.00
C LEU A 537 34.77 12.55 13.96
N ILE A 538 33.85 13.48 13.68
CA ILE A 538 34.14 14.92 13.67
C ILE A 538 34.60 15.39 15.05
N ASP A 539 33.87 15.01 16.10
CA ASP A 539 34.18 15.40 17.47
C ASP A 539 35.58 14.85 17.89
N GLN A 540 35.93 13.63 17.48
CA GLN A 540 37.27 13.05 17.70
C GLN A 540 38.39 13.80 16.95
N LEU A 541 38.18 14.12 15.68
CA LEU A 541 39.16 14.90 14.91
C LEU A 541 39.40 16.26 15.57
N LEU A 542 38.35 16.90 16.10
CA LEU A 542 38.48 18.14 16.85
C LEU A 542 39.26 17.97 18.16
N GLU A 543 39.04 16.89 18.90
CA GLU A 543 39.82 16.58 20.12
C GLU A 543 41.30 16.36 19.81
N GLU A 544 41.62 15.61 18.76
CA GLU A 544 42.99 15.35 18.31
C GLU A 544 43.68 16.65 17.86
N ILE A 545 43.00 17.46 17.05
CA ILE A 545 43.51 18.76 16.60
C ILE A 545 43.68 19.72 17.80
N ALA A 546 42.76 19.71 18.76
CA ALA A 546 42.87 20.53 19.97
C ALA A 546 44.11 20.17 20.78
N LYS A 547 44.37 18.87 20.96
CA LYS A 547 45.56 18.35 21.63
C LYS A 547 46.84 18.75 20.88
N ASN A 548 46.87 18.56 19.56
CA ASN A 548 48.02 18.88 18.73
C ASN A 548 48.33 20.39 18.70
N ARG A 549 47.29 21.23 18.70
CA ARG A 549 47.40 22.71 18.70
C ARG A 549 47.50 23.32 20.10
N LYS A 550 47.53 22.49 21.17
CA LYS A 550 47.52 22.93 22.58
C LYS A 550 46.41 23.97 22.86
N THR A 551 45.21 23.71 22.35
CA THR A 551 44.01 24.56 22.52
C THR A 551 42.83 23.73 23.03
N THR A 552 41.67 24.34 23.22
CA THR A 552 40.44 23.62 23.58
C THR A 552 39.54 23.42 22.36
N VAL A 553 38.67 22.41 22.42
CA VAL A 553 37.70 22.10 21.35
C VAL A 553 36.75 23.28 21.14
N GLU A 554 36.32 23.96 22.21
CA GLU A 554 35.42 25.12 22.12
C GLU A 554 36.02 26.26 21.29
N LYS A 555 37.34 26.48 21.43
CA LYS A 555 38.07 27.48 20.64
C LYS A 555 38.21 27.10 19.16
N LEU A 556 38.23 25.80 18.84
CA LEU A 556 38.22 25.33 17.45
C LEU A 556 36.83 25.45 16.85
N VAL A 557 35.81 24.99 17.57
CA VAL A 557 34.41 25.04 17.16
C VAL A 557 33.96 26.48 16.88
N SER A 558 34.37 27.45 17.70
CA SER A 558 34.03 28.86 17.47
C SER A 558 34.62 29.46 16.19
N ARG A 559 35.62 28.81 15.58
CA ARG A 559 36.21 29.21 14.29
C ARG A 559 35.55 28.52 13.09
N ILE A 560 34.76 27.47 13.30
CA ILE A 560 34.07 26.75 12.23
C ILE A 560 32.71 27.41 11.98
N GLU A 561 32.60 28.11 10.86
CA GLU A 561 31.33 28.66 10.42
C GLU A 561 30.34 27.54 10.08
N GLY A 562 29.14 27.58 10.66
CA GLY A 562 28.11 26.57 10.39
C GLY A 562 28.24 25.27 11.19
N PHE A 563 29.12 25.18 12.19
CA PHE A 563 29.27 23.98 13.03
C PHE A 563 27.96 23.43 13.62
N TRP A 564 27.02 24.33 13.95
CA TRP A 564 25.71 23.99 14.53
C TRP A 564 24.61 23.77 13.48
N VAL A 565 24.92 23.94 12.19
CA VAL A 565 24.01 23.61 11.10
C VAL A 565 24.10 22.11 10.85
N GLU A 566 23.14 21.37 11.43
CA GLU A 566 23.15 19.91 11.40
C GLU A 566 22.28 19.33 10.28
N ALA A 567 22.75 18.26 9.67
CA ALA A 567 22.05 17.46 8.68
C ALA A 567 21.81 16.04 9.21
N ASN A 568 20.61 15.50 8.95
CA ASN A 568 20.18 14.17 9.42
C ASN A 568 20.55 13.01 8.48
N THR A 569 21.03 13.31 7.28
CA THR A 569 21.47 12.30 6.30
C THR A 569 22.76 12.75 5.59
N HIS A 570 23.51 11.78 5.05
CA HIS A 570 24.66 12.09 4.19
C HIS A 570 24.23 12.82 2.91
N SER A 571 23.04 12.51 2.37
CA SER A 571 22.50 13.21 1.19
C SER A 571 22.21 14.68 1.48
N ALA A 572 21.78 15.03 2.70
CA ALA A 572 21.56 16.41 3.08
C ALA A 572 22.88 17.22 3.14
N ILE A 573 23.99 16.60 3.52
CA ILE A 573 25.34 17.19 3.42
C ILE A 573 25.69 17.47 1.95
N ALA A 574 25.63 16.42 1.11
CA ALA A 574 25.98 16.54 -0.31
C ALA A 574 25.08 17.53 -1.06
N SER A 575 23.77 17.52 -0.79
CA SER A 575 22.81 18.48 -1.36
C SER A 575 23.14 19.92 -0.96
N ALA A 576 23.44 20.17 0.32
CA ALA A 576 23.82 21.51 0.78
C ALA A 576 25.07 22.03 0.06
N ILE A 577 26.06 21.16 -0.18
CA ILE A 577 27.29 21.53 -0.90
C ILE A 577 27.01 21.77 -2.39
N LYS A 578 26.30 20.85 -3.04
CA LYS A 578 25.94 20.94 -4.47
C LYS A 578 25.17 22.21 -4.81
N HIS A 579 24.30 22.68 -3.90
CA HIS A 579 23.48 23.87 -4.08
C HIS A 579 24.06 25.12 -3.40
N GLY A 580 25.32 25.08 -2.94
CA GLY A 580 26.03 26.26 -2.41
C GLY A 580 25.55 26.78 -1.06
N LYS A 581 24.76 25.98 -0.32
CA LYS A 581 24.35 26.26 1.07
C LYS A 581 25.48 26.03 2.06
N ALA A 582 26.39 25.12 1.73
CA ALA A 582 27.64 24.86 2.46
C ALA A 582 28.78 24.68 1.46
N ASP A 583 30.01 24.83 1.92
CA ASP A 583 31.21 24.64 1.10
C ASP A 583 31.80 23.24 1.33
N VAL A 584 31.62 22.71 2.55
CA VAL A 584 32.25 21.47 3.01
C VAL A 584 31.40 20.75 4.06
N GLY A 585 31.51 19.44 4.14
CA GLY A 585 30.91 18.60 5.18
C GLY A 585 31.56 17.22 5.22
N VAL A 586 31.22 16.40 6.21
CA VAL A 586 31.74 15.01 6.31
C VAL A 586 30.61 14.02 6.00
N GLY A 587 30.90 13.03 5.15
CA GLY A 587 29.94 12.02 4.74
C GLY A 587 30.57 10.82 4.05
N LEU A 588 29.74 10.05 3.32
CA LEU A 588 30.17 8.84 2.63
C LEU A 588 30.61 9.15 1.20
N LYS A 589 31.68 8.49 0.74
CA LYS A 589 32.19 8.62 -0.65
C LYS A 589 31.14 8.31 -1.70
N TYR A 590 30.39 7.23 -1.50
CA TYR A 590 29.27 6.84 -2.36
C TYR A 590 28.29 7.99 -2.61
N VAL A 591 27.99 8.79 -1.57
CA VAL A 591 27.05 9.91 -1.68
C VAL A 591 27.69 11.10 -2.38
N ALA A 592 28.97 11.39 -2.11
CA ALA A 592 29.69 12.45 -2.81
C ALA A 592 29.69 12.21 -4.33
N GLU A 593 30.06 11.01 -4.77
CA GLU A 593 30.11 10.66 -6.20
C GLU A 593 28.73 10.70 -6.86
N LYS A 594 27.69 10.18 -6.20
CA LYS A 594 26.31 10.24 -6.72
C LYS A 594 25.81 11.68 -6.90
N TYR A 595 26.32 12.63 -6.11
CA TYR A 595 26.00 14.04 -6.27
C TYR A 595 26.92 14.76 -7.27
N GLY A 596 27.98 14.11 -7.76
CA GLY A 596 29.00 14.69 -8.63
C GLY A 596 29.97 15.61 -7.89
N LEU A 597 30.21 15.34 -6.61
CA LEU A 597 31.09 16.11 -5.72
C LEU A 597 32.44 15.43 -5.57
N ASP A 598 33.44 16.19 -5.15
CA ASP A 598 34.76 15.64 -4.85
C ASP A 598 34.83 15.17 -3.39
N PHE A 599 35.73 14.23 -3.13
CA PHE A 599 35.82 13.51 -1.86
C PHE A 599 37.27 13.36 -1.42
N ILE A 600 37.52 13.61 -0.13
CA ILE A 600 38.82 13.48 0.51
C ILE A 600 38.70 12.44 1.64
N PRO A 601 39.38 11.28 1.55
CA PRO A 601 39.25 10.21 2.53
C PRO A 601 39.69 10.65 3.93
N LEU A 602 38.96 10.21 4.97
CA LEU A 602 39.35 10.40 6.38
C LEU A 602 39.50 9.08 7.12
N LYS A 603 38.45 8.24 7.10
CA LYS A 603 38.42 7.01 7.89
C LYS A 603 37.49 5.99 7.25
N THR A 604 37.73 4.73 7.56
CA THR A 604 36.84 3.63 7.19
C THR A 604 35.94 3.27 8.37
N GLU A 605 34.66 3.05 8.08
CA GLU A 605 33.61 2.70 9.03
C GLU A 605 33.17 1.23 8.82
N GLU A 606 32.99 0.50 9.92
CA GLU A 606 32.41 -0.85 9.89
C GLU A 606 30.87 -0.77 9.93
N TYR A 607 30.23 -1.33 8.90
CA TYR A 607 28.79 -1.51 8.84
C TYR A 607 28.46 -2.99 9.02
N ASP A 608 27.94 -3.34 10.18
CA ASP A 608 27.63 -4.72 10.56
C ASP A 608 26.11 -4.94 10.69
N PHE A 609 25.73 -6.20 10.86
CA PHE A 609 24.35 -6.61 11.02
C PHE A 609 24.16 -7.28 12.36
N LEU A 610 23.29 -6.72 13.19
CA LEU A 610 22.85 -7.34 14.43
C LEU A 610 21.63 -8.22 14.13
N ILE A 611 21.75 -9.52 14.34
CA ILE A 611 20.70 -10.50 14.05
C ILE A 611 20.11 -11.02 15.35
N ASN A 612 18.79 -11.07 15.43
CA ASN A 612 18.10 -11.63 16.58
C ASN A 612 18.31 -13.16 16.65
N LYS A 613 18.70 -13.68 17.83
CA LYS A 613 18.96 -15.11 18.04
C LYS A 613 17.77 -16.01 17.67
N GLU A 614 16.54 -15.58 17.95
CA GLU A 614 15.32 -16.32 17.61
C GLU A 614 15.05 -16.36 16.10
N SER A 615 15.70 -15.47 15.33
CA SER A 615 15.51 -15.35 13.89
C SER A 615 16.59 -16.04 13.07
N LEU A 616 17.65 -16.55 13.70
CA LEU A 616 18.75 -17.23 12.99
C LEU A 616 18.29 -18.45 12.20
N GLU A 617 17.26 -19.14 12.69
CA GLU A 617 16.71 -20.31 12.01
C GLU A 617 15.75 -19.99 10.86
N LYS A 618 15.37 -18.73 10.69
CA LYS A 618 14.51 -18.33 9.56
C LYS A 618 15.28 -18.43 8.25
N GLU A 619 14.71 -19.13 7.27
CA GLU A 619 15.26 -19.23 5.92
C GLU A 619 15.68 -17.87 5.30
N PRO A 620 14.87 -16.79 5.35
CA PRO A 620 15.32 -15.50 4.81
C PRO A 620 16.56 -14.92 5.52
N VAL A 621 16.76 -15.21 6.81
CA VAL A 621 17.94 -14.76 7.57
C VAL A 621 19.17 -15.58 7.17
N LYS A 622 19.02 -16.90 7.04
CA LYS A 622 20.09 -17.78 6.54
C LYS A 622 20.53 -17.38 5.13
N GLU A 623 19.57 -17.10 4.24
CA GLU A 623 19.84 -16.67 2.87
C GLU A 623 20.52 -15.30 2.85
N PHE A 624 20.10 -14.35 3.70
CA PHE A 624 20.78 -13.06 3.88
C PHE A 624 22.27 -13.24 4.23
N ILE A 625 22.58 -14.08 5.23
CA ILE A 625 23.96 -14.34 5.65
C ILE A 625 24.76 -15.02 4.54
N LYS A 626 24.16 -16.02 3.87
CA LYS A 626 24.78 -16.75 2.75
C LYS A 626 25.09 -15.82 1.57
N MET A 627 24.20 -14.88 1.26
CA MET A 627 24.39 -13.90 0.20
C MET A 627 25.61 -13.02 0.47
N MET A 628 25.83 -12.56 1.69
CA MET A 628 27.03 -11.76 2.04
C MET A 628 28.34 -12.53 1.80
N LYS A 629 28.32 -13.86 1.91
CA LYS A 629 29.47 -14.72 1.63
C LYS A 629 29.63 -15.09 0.15
N SER A 630 28.64 -14.76 -0.69
CA SER A 630 28.61 -15.21 -2.08
C SER A 630 29.63 -14.49 -2.96
N ARG A 631 30.10 -15.18 -4.00
CA ARG A 631 30.97 -14.59 -5.03
C ARG A 631 30.30 -13.39 -5.72
N LEU A 632 29.01 -13.50 -6.01
CA LEU A 632 28.22 -12.44 -6.62
C LEU A 632 28.21 -11.16 -5.77
N PHE A 633 28.07 -11.29 -4.45
CA PHE A 633 28.14 -10.14 -3.55
C PHE A 633 29.52 -9.50 -3.57
N ARG A 634 30.60 -10.29 -3.55
CA ARG A 634 31.98 -9.76 -3.65
C ARG A 634 32.22 -9.02 -4.98
N GLU A 635 31.69 -9.53 -6.10
CA GLU A 635 31.79 -8.88 -7.40
C GLU A 635 30.98 -7.58 -7.45
N THR A 636 29.76 -7.57 -6.88
CA THR A 636 28.92 -6.38 -6.75
C THR A 636 29.59 -5.30 -5.89
N MET A 637 30.24 -5.70 -4.79
CA MET A 637 30.95 -4.75 -3.93
C MET A 637 32.14 -4.09 -4.62
N LYS A 638 32.83 -4.80 -5.55
CA LYS A 638 33.92 -4.22 -6.34
C LYS A 638 33.47 -3.16 -7.34
N SER A 639 32.22 -3.22 -7.81
CA SER A 639 31.68 -2.24 -8.76
C SER A 639 31.12 -0.99 -8.08
N ILE A 640 31.02 -0.98 -6.74
CA ILE A 640 30.47 0.14 -5.97
C ILE A 640 31.60 0.84 -5.21
N THR A 641 31.77 2.12 -5.49
CA THR A 641 32.82 2.96 -4.92
C THR A 641 32.59 3.27 -3.44
N GLY A 642 33.69 3.37 -2.68
CA GLY A 642 33.67 3.71 -1.26
C GLY A 642 33.16 2.61 -0.35
N TYR A 643 33.06 1.37 -0.86
CA TYR A 643 32.74 0.19 -0.08
C TYR A 643 33.87 -0.84 -0.19
N GLY A 644 34.09 -1.58 0.89
CA GLY A 644 35.09 -2.64 0.95
C GLY A 644 34.56 -3.88 1.67
N ILE A 645 35.09 -5.05 1.32
CA ILE A 645 34.82 -6.30 2.04
C ILE A 645 36.05 -6.67 2.87
N THR A 646 35.82 -7.37 3.98
CA THR A 646 36.90 -7.97 4.78
C THR A 646 36.83 -9.48 4.66
N GLU A 647 37.88 -10.17 5.12
CA GLU A 647 37.87 -11.64 5.22
C GLU A 647 36.72 -12.13 6.10
N ASN A 648 36.37 -11.32 7.11
CA ASN A 648 35.30 -11.62 8.07
C ASN A 648 33.89 -11.27 7.55
N THR A 649 33.73 -10.74 6.33
CA THR A 649 32.40 -10.41 5.80
C THR A 649 31.50 -11.64 5.75
N GLY A 650 30.36 -11.56 6.45
CA GLY A 650 29.41 -12.65 6.65
C GLY A 650 29.68 -13.55 7.86
N GLU A 651 30.78 -13.35 8.58
CA GLU A 651 31.09 -14.14 9.78
C GLU A 651 30.19 -13.78 10.96
N VAL A 652 29.71 -14.81 11.65
CA VAL A 652 28.86 -14.68 12.82
C VAL A 652 29.75 -14.68 14.06
N GLN A 653 29.71 -13.58 14.81
CA GLN A 653 30.37 -13.43 16.10
C GLN A 653 29.34 -13.66 17.21
N TYR A 654 29.50 -14.76 17.92
CA TYR A 654 28.74 -15.05 19.12
C TYR A 654 29.30 -14.21 20.28
N SER A 655 28.45 -13.37 20.86
CA SER A 655 28.73 -12.61 22.08
C SER A 655 28.34 -13.37 23.34
#